data_AF-A0A8J7PMI4-F1
#
_entry.id   AF-A0A8J7PMI4-F1
#
_cell.length_a   1.000
_cell.length_b   1.000
_cell.length_c   1.000
_cell.angle_alpha   90.00
_cell.angle_beta   90.00
_cell.angle_gamma   90.00
#
_symmetry.space_group_name_H-M   'P 1'
#
loop_
_entity.id
_entity.type
_entity.pdbx_description
1 polymer ?
#
loop_
_entity_poly.entity_id
_entity_poly.type
_entity_poly.pdbx_seq_one_letter_code
_entity_poly.pdbx_strand_id
1 'polypeptide(L)'
;MDASYPGLAERVPPAALLGYLNFSDGRPDSKFQRALNDAYGFLLERKIEQPWTVLGAWIGAQAESLHASGSSAFRDVTQARAAATLAFGPVLAAYRNHHRDLLAHQTDPALFNSFFLARSCEAVLAQGGPWDETDRIVTGAVHRLNDYVGHRPIAVLETRPQTEFYAQERLRPVPIFLRGAGPAVGPYRDLVERAIRILEQTPDDIKDDAWFDLALLDELAFDPRAYDHGHPVNRRPNYLFGEWDPHLIDGKGHFRRFVVRQAVLDALLARMAAPSPAHLDLRDPQGALLFEAAAVLSGTILMASGVCGDGPTAHDSDARLANLVPEVARYRDTFYGRLLETIGGDHGELLRAEARRLKQPFGGIRQHLNQELAKQRAAQLQNHELSILLAEMGFPDASRHYASRIPTTSARILSEIAIRQTSAEVAAANGRLTEAAGHLPEVEDLVTRGIECGALADPWNILGYQGLYPLFQSREDSTHDHRNEELIDALTRQFDLYARLLAAAAAVGEGRLRESLTKGVRKLATWWDQFAAYEVSDVPRLHGGERADAALHVARALADWSRRARTGETGAKEDIAFWRDRREGFTSPAAFAQVIEALLVQQDWRASLALLIAWLSEAARVPLEDGTASFHDLSARWLDGALAATDRDALVPRFFALLSANAEDLWHVPAVPGGSGGHGDRAYESAYEGMTYKDSADDGQEGALAGGGPAGRTEFALETAARDLEQRLAFLSAVAELWRTAARPAYVMARPAGKGLAGDSPGAWLETALQWHHDLEEFVETLHEVEVPDPSGGVDEVMEYDRRRMTKDHLTDTALDTCVEVGRAIRALAAITDGPTAASADAAPWEAAAGRVEKAVAARRSEAVRDGLPPLVRAMGREPLLFVPLSEGGRPRPILRARATLALLESLLERFPPLGLIRETYHLVRLAKSMEKNGPESGRRVSEFDRLFRIALRSVVDTLLDAAREWDRDQTAQTEPLVEVLRKIADSFLTIWVQHSQTLRLSAIEAVMDDSEWGPFRNFIKKYGRELFTAHFLTYGNVRGLLHRGVGAWLDGLTEQDAEHRPEKLLADIERGRLSRASAVQYLEVVLHTIAEHYEEYRDYNTTTTWSDYGENLYVLLDFLRLKAKYERYAWRMRPLVLAHEALCRKGLPDVAERWEKSIADFSRPLAAELMEKLAEKEAEHAVRLRTVRDRIEERFLRPLALDRL
;
A
#
# COMPACT_ATOMS: atom_id res chain seq x y z
N MET A 1 -4.96 46.00 -28.53
CA MET A 1 -6.18 45.18 -28.34
C MET A 1 -7.35 46.15 -28.32
N ASP A 2 -8.07 46.22 -29.43
CA ASP A 2 -9.03 47.29 -29.72
C ASP A 2 -10.27 47.27 -28.82
N ALA A 3 -10.70 48.46 -28.42
CA ALA A 3 -11.94 48.74 -27.67
C ALA A 3 -13.23 48.53 -28.49
N SER A 4 -13.21 47.74 -29.57
CA SER A 4 -14.36 47.54 -30.45
C SER A 4 -14.80 46.08 -30.49
N TYR A 5 -15.39 45.62 -29.39
CA TYR A 5 -16.37 44.52 -29.45
C TYR A 5 -17.79 45.14 -29.47
N PRO A 6 -18.23 45.80 -30.56
CA PRO A 6 -19.52 46.49 -30.60
C PRO A 6 -20.68 45.53 -30.30
N GLY A 7 -20.60 44.29 -30.79
CA GLY A 7 -21.61 43.26 -30.51
C GLY A 7 -21.70 42.84 -29.03
N LEU A 8 -20.69 43.13 -28.21
CA LEU A 8 -20.73 42.84 -26.76
C LEU A 8 -21.62 43.85 -26.04
N ALA A 9 -21.51 45.14 -26.39
CA ALA A 9 -22.36 46.20 -25.83
C ALA A 9 -23.82 46.07 -26.29
N GLU A 10 -24.06 45.51 -27.48
CA GLU A 10 -25.40 45.16 -27.96
C GLU A 10 -26.02 43.99 -27.19
N ARG A 11 -25.21 42.98 -26.83
CA ARG A 11 -25.68 41.79 -26.08
C ARG A 11 -25.88 42.08 -24.60
N VAL A 12 -25.01 42.88 -24.00
CA VAL A 12 -25.06 43.25 -22.58
C VAL A 12 -24.83 44.75 -22.43
N PRO A 13 -25.85 45.53 -22.04
CA PRO A 13 -25.71 46.96 -21.82
C PRO A 13 -24.63 47.25 -20.75
N PRO A 14 -23.56 48.01 -21.06
CA PRO A 14 -22.47 48.25 -20.11
C PRO A 14 -22.92 48.89 -18.79
N ALA A 15 -23.96 49.74 -18.86
CA ALA A 15 -24.54 50.39 -17.69
C ALA A 15 -25.14 49.40 -16.68
N ALA A 16 -25.58 48.21 -17.09
CA ALA A 16 -26.12 47.20 -16.20
C ALA A 16 -25.02 46.57 -15.31
N LEU A 17 -23.87 46.25 -15.90
CA LEU A 17 -22.71 45.71 -15.17
C LEU A 17 -22.07 46.78 -14.30
N LEU A 18 -21.81 47.96 -14.88
CA LEU A 18 -21.14 49.06 -14.18
C LEU A 18 -22.03 49.67 -13.08
N GLY A 19 -23.34 49.66 -13.24
CA GLY A 19 -24.27 50.11 -12.20
C GLY A 19 -24.13 49.29 -10.91
N TYR A 20 -24.06 47.96 -11.02
CA TYR A 20 -23.80 47.11 -9.86
C TYR A 20 -22.41 47.38 -9.28
N LEU A 21 -21.36 47.36 -10.13
CA LEU A 21 -19.98 47.58 -9.67
C LEU A 21 -19.77 48.94 -8.99
N ASN A 22 -20.52 49.98 -9.38
CA ASN A 22 -20.35 51.33 -8.84
C ASN A 22 -21.16 51.62 -7.57
N PHE A 23 -22.25 50.88 -7.33
CA PHE A 23 -23.21 51.22 -6.26
C PHE A 23 -23.47 50.09 -5.26
N SER A 24 -23.04 48.86 -5.54
CA SER A 24 -23.21 47.74 -4.62
C SER A 24 -22.17 47.74 -3.50
N ASP A 25 -22.56 47.21 -2.34
CA ASP A 25 -21.68 46.87 -1.21
C ASP A 25 -21.13 45.43 -1.32
N GLY A 26 -21.37 44.75 -2.45
CA GLY A 26 -20.92 43.38 -2.70
C GLY A 26 -21.96 42.29 -2.40
N ARG A 27 -23.22 42.65 -2.13
CA ARG A 27 -24.31 41.68 -1.99
C ARG A 27 -24.67 41.02 -3.32
N PRO A 28 -24.82 39.69 -3.38
CA PRO A 28 -25.15 38.98 -4.62
C PRO A 28 -26.39 39.54 -5.33
N ASP A 29 -26.26 39.83 -6.63
CA ASP A 29 -27.37 40.28 -7.49
C ASP A 29 -27.48 39.41 -8.75
N SER A 30 -28.62 38.76 -8.92
CA SER A 30 -28.87 37.83 -10.03
C SER A 30 -28.86 38.50 -11.40
N LYS A 31 -29.22 39.79 -11.50
CA LYS A 31 -29.19 40.53 -12.77
C LYS A 31 -27.75 40.81 -13.21
N PHE A 32 -26.91 41.26 -12.29
CA PHE A 32 -25.47 41.42 -12.51
C PHE A 32 -24.80 40.10 -12.90
N GLN A 33 -25.03 39.04 -12.14
CA GLN A 33 -24.46 37.71 -12.39
C GLN A 33 -24.84 37.19 -13.78
N ARG A 34 -26.12 37.34 -14.18
CA ARG A 34 -26.59 36.95 -15.52
C ARG A 34 -25.94 37.79 -16.62
N ALA A 35 -25.89 39.11 -16.46
CA ALA A 35 -25.25 40.00 -17.42
C ALA A 35 -23.76 39.66 -17.60
N LEU A 36 -23.06 39.31 -16.51
CA LEU A 36 -21.65 38.91 -16.58
C LEU A 36 -21.49 37.55 -17.28
N ASN A 37 -22.38 36.61 -17.02
CA ASN A 37 -22.44 35.30 -17.69
C ASN A 37 -22.64 35.44 -19.20
N ASP A 38 -23.57 36.30 -19.63
CA ASP A 38 -23.84 36.56 -21.05
C ASP A 38 -22.65 37.24 -21.75
N ALA A 39 -21.99 38.18 -21.06
CA ALA A 39 -20.79 38.86 -21.56
C ALA A 39 -19.61 37.89 -21.72
N TYR A 40 -19.40 37.01 -20.74
CA TYR A 40 -18.38 35.97 -20.80
C TYR A 40 -18.68 34.97 -21.93
N GLY A 41 -19.95 34.57 -22.10
CA GLY A 41 -20.38 33.66 -23.16
C GLY A 41 -20.09 34.18 -24.56
N PHE A 42 -20.29 35.49 -24.79
CA PHE A 42 -19.94 36.14 -26.06
C PHE A 42 -18.45 36.03 -26.42
N LEU A 43 -17.57 36.07 -25.40
CA LEU A 43 -16.12 35.94 -25.59
C LEU A 43 -15.72 34.48 -25.84
N LEU A 44 -16.35 33.52 -25.15
CA LEU A 44 -16.16 32.09 -25.40
C LEU A 44 -16.58 31.70 -26.83
N GLU A 45 -17.70 32.22 -27.33
CA GLU A 45 -18.17 31.98 -28.71
C GLU A 45 -17.14 32.46 -29.75
N ARG A 46 -16.31 33.45 -29.41
CA ARG A 46 -15.20 33.96 -30.24
C ARG A 46 -13.87 33.25 -30.01
N LYS A 47 -13.86 32.20 -29.19
CA LYS A 47 -12.66 31.41 -28.86
C LYS A 47 -11.52 32.26 -28.28
N ILE A 48 -11.87 33.26 -27.46
CA ILE A 48 -10.87 34.03 -26.71
C ILE A 48 -10.31 33.13 -25.60
N GLU A 49 -8.98 32.95 -25.57
CA GLU A 49 -8.31 32.05 -24.60
C GLU A 49 -8.37 32.56 -23.16
N GLN A 50 -8.33 33.88 -22.95
CA GLN A 50 -8.43 34.52 -21.62
C GLN A 50 -9.61 35.49 -21.55
N PRO A 51 -10.87 34.99 -21.50
CA PRO A 51 -12.06 35.84 -21.48
C PRO A 51 -12.10 36.80 -20.30
N TRP A 52 -11.61 36.40 -19.12
CA TRP A 52 -11.60 37.23 -17.91
C TRP A 52 -10.75 38.50 -18.08
N THR A 53 -9.57 38.41 -18.70
CA THR A 53 -8.68 39.56 -18.96
C THR A 53 -9.33 40.53 -19.95
N VAL A 54 -9.90 40.00 -21.05
CA VAL A 54 -10.58 40.84 -22.06
C VAL A 54 -11.83 41.49 -21.49
N LEU A 55 -12.60 40.76 -20.68
CA LEU A 55 -13.81 41.26 -20.03
C LEU A 55 -13.48 42.36 -19.02
N GLY A 56 -12.46 42.17 -18.18
CA GLY A 56 -12.01 43.20 -17.23
C GLY A 56 -11.56 44.49 -17.93
N ALA A 57 -10.76 44.36 -19.00
CA ALA A 57 -10.32 45.50 -19.80
C ALA A 57 -11.50 46.21 -20.49
N TRP A 58 -12.47 45.45 -21.02
CA TRP A 58 -13.67 46.00 -21.63
C TRP A 58 -14.55 46.74 -20.62
N ILE A 59 -14.80 46.17 -19.44
CA ILE A 59 -15.55 46.83 -18.35
C ILE A 59 -14.86 48.15 -17.95
N GLY A 60 -13.54 48.15 -17.80
CA GLY A 60 -12.76 49.36 -17.50
C GLY A 60 -12.90 50.44 -18.58
N ALA A 61 -12.80 50.08 -19.86
CA ALA A 61 -12.97 51.02 -20.97
C ALA A 61 -14.40 51.58 -21.04
N GLN A 62 -15.42 50.76 -20.78
CA GLN A 62 -16.81 51.21 -20.74
C GLN A 62 -17.09 52.15 -19.56
N ALA A 63 -16.42 51.96 -18.41
CA ALA A 63 -16.51 52.87 -17.28
C ALA A 63 -16.05 54.29 -17.66
N GLU A 64 -14.91 54.40 -18.35
CA GLU A 64 -14.38 55.68 -18.85
C GLU A 64 -15.29 56.29 -19.91
N SER A 65 -15.84 55.48 -20.83
CA SER A 65 -16.80 55.95 -21.83
C SER A 65 -18.09 56.51 -21.20
N LEU A 66 -18.63 55.84 -20.18
CA LEU A 66 -19.83 56.30 -19.47
C LEU A 66 -19.56 57.55 -18.63
N HIS A 67 -18.38 57.64 -18.00
CA HIS A 67 -17.95 58.85 -17.31
C HIS A 67 -17.83 60.04 -18.27
N ALA A 68 -17.19 59.84 -19.42
CA ALA A 68 -17.04 60.86 -20.46
C ALA A 68 -18.38 61.30 -21.09
N SER A 69 -19.39 60.41 -21.12
CA SER A 69 -20.73 60.73 -21.62
C SER A 69 -21.52 61.73 -20.76
N GLY A 70 -21.04 62.03 -19.54
CA GLY A 70 -21.70 62.97 -18.62
C GLY A 70 -22.95 62.42 -17.94
N SER A 71 -23.17 61.10 -17.97
CA SER A 71 -24.29 60.44 -17.27
C SER A 71 -24.23 60.73 -15.77
N SER A 72 -25.35 61.19 -15.18
CA SER A 72 -25.42 61.56 -13.76
C SER A 72 -25.12 60.38 -12.83
N ALA A 73 -25.43 59.15 -13.25
CA ALA A 73 -25.17 57.92 -12.50
C ALA A 73 -23.69 57.47 -12.56
N PHE A 74 -22.88 58.02 -13.46
CA PHE A 74 -21.47 57.64 -13.62
C PHE A 74 -20.54 58.85 -13.51
N ARG A 75 -20.95 59.88 -12.74
CA ARG A 75 -20.10 61.04 -12.45
C ARG A 75 -18.88 60.67 -11.61
N ASP A 76 -19.02 59.72 -10.69
CA ASP A 76 -17.90 59.11 -9.96
C ASP A 76 -17.89 57.61 -10.31
N VAL A 77 -16.81 57.15 -10.93
CA VAL A 77 -16.59 55.75 -11.31
C VAL A 77 -15.42 55.13 -10.54
N THR A 78 -14.97 55.77 -9.45
CA THR A 78 -13.79 55.35 -8.69
C THR A 78 -13.93 53.92 -8.19
N GLN A 79 -15.11 53.58 -7.63
CA GLN A 79 -15.42 52.24 -7.17
C GLN A 79 -15.46 51.23 -8.32
N ALA A 80 -16.23 51.49 -9.37
CA ALA A 80 -16.35 50.56 -10.50
C ALA A 80 -14.99 50.28 -11.18
N ARG A 81 -14.15 51.31 -11.34
CA ARG A 81 -12.80 51.17 -11.88
C ARG A 81 -11.90 50.33 -10.98
N ALA A 82 -11.94 50.56 -9.68
CA ALA A 82 -11.17 49.78 -8.71
C ALA A 82 -11.64 48.32 -8.71
N ALA A 83 -12.94 48.08 -8.61
CA ALA A 83 -13.51 46.73 -8.62
C ALA A 83 -13.15 45.96 -9.89
N ALA A 84 -13.28 46.58 -11.07
CA ALA A 84 -12.91 45.94 -12.34
C ALA A 84 -11.41 45.65 -12.44
N THR A 85 -10.56 46.56 -11.97
CA THR A 85 -9.10 46.37 -12.00
C THR A 85 -8.64 45.29 -11.03
N LEU A 86 -9.17 45.29 -9.81
CA LEU A 86 -8.76 44.38 -8.74
C LEU A 86 -9.31 42.96 -8.93
N ALA A 87 -10.60 42.82 -9.25
CA ALA A 87 -11.28 41.52 -9.30
C ALA A 87 -10.87 40.66 -10.50
N PHE A 88 -10.54 41.26 -11.65
CA PHE A 88 -10.19 40.53 -12.88
C PHE A 88 -8.68 40.37 -13.08
N GLY A 89 -7.85 40.81 -12.12
CA GLY A 89 -6.39 40.75 -12.20
C GLY A 89 -5.75 40.36 -10.88
N PRO A 90 -5.35 41.31 -10.01
CA PRO A 90 -4.64 41.04 -8.76
C PRO A 90 -5.27 39.97 -7.86
N VAL A 91 -6.60 39.95 -7.71
CA VAL A 91 -7.29 38.93 -6.89
C VAL A 91 -7.15 37.53 -7.49
N LEU A 92 -7.29 37.37 -8.81
CA LEU A 92 -7.15 36.07 -9.47
C LEU A 92 -5.72 35.55 -9.35
N ALA A 93 -4.72 36.41 -9.56
CA ALA A 93 -3.32 36.07 -9.39
C ALA A 93 -2.97 35.71 -7.93
N ALA A 94 -3.49 36.46 -6.96
CA ALA A 94 -3.30 36.18 -5.55
C ALA A 94 -3.99 34.87 -5.14
N TYR A 95 -5.19 34.59 -5.62
CA TYR A 95 -5.89 33.32 -5.41
C TYR A 95 -5.09 32.14 -5.97
N ARG A 96 -4.53 32.28 -7.18
CA ARG A 96 -3.68 31.26 -7.81
C ARG A 96 -2.40 30.99 -7.02
N ASN A 97 -1.75 32.05 -6.51
CA ASN A 97 -0.55 31.92 -5.70
C ASN A 97 -0.84 31.32 -4.31
N HIS A 98 -1.96 31.68 -3.70
CA HIS A 98 -2.40 31.12 -2.42
C HIS A 98 -2.64 29.60 -2.54
N HIS A 99 -3.23 29.17 -3.66
CA HIS A 99 -3.56 27.76 -3.95
C HIS A 99 -2.55 27.06 -4.88
N ARG A 100 -1.29 27.50 -4.89
CA ARG A 100 -0.26 26.99 -5.82
C ARG A 100 0.00 25.50 -5.70
N ASP A 101 -0.22 24.93 -4.52
CA ASP A 101 -0.05 23.49 -4.25
C ASP A 101 -1.36 22.73 -4.50
N LEU A 102 -2.42 23.16 -3.83
CA LEU A 102 -3.73 22.51 -3.84
C LEU A 102 -4.34 22.45 -5.25
N LEU A 103 -4.20 23.53 -6.02
CA LEU A 103 -4.81 23.68 -7.34
C LEU A 103 -3.79 23.69 -8.48
N ALA A 104 -2.56 23.20 -8.26
CA ALA A 104 -1.49 23.18 -9.26
C ALA A 104 -1.91 22.55 -10.60
N HIS A 105 -2.71 21.47 -10.52
CA HIS A 105 -3.23 20.71 -11.66
C HIS A 105 -4.32 21.44 -12.47
N GLN A 106 -4.97 22.45 -11.88
CA GLN A 106 -6.07 23.16 -12.52
C GLN A 106 -5.55 24.15 -13.55
N THR A 107 -6.35 24.39 -14.58
CA THR A 107 -6.08 25.46 -15.57
C THR A 107 -6.85 26.72 -15.20
N ASP A 108 -6.31 27.90 -15.55
CA ASP A 108 -6.99 29.17 -15.27
C ASP A 108 -8.40 29.24 -15.90
N PRO A 109 -8.66 28.76 -17.14
CA PRO A 109 -10.02 28.71 -17.69
C PRO A 109 -10.99 27.82 -16.91
N ALA A 110 -10.51 26.74 -16.27
CA ALA A 110 -11.36 25.88 -15.46
C ALA A 110 -11.77 26.56 -14.15
N LEU A 111 -10.88 27.36 -13.55
CA LEU A 111 -11.14 28.09 -12.31
C LEU A 111 -11.94 29.38 -12.54
N PHE A 112 -11.53 30.21 -13.48
CA PHE A 112 -12.02 31.58 -13.66
C PHE A 112 -13.18 31.68 -14.65
N ASN A 113 -14.24 30.91 -14.35
CA ASN A 113 -15.50 30.99 -15.10
C ASN A 113 -16.28 32.27 -14.78
N SER A 114 -17.38 32.51 -15.50
CA SER A 114 -18.20 33.71 -15.36
C SER A 114 -18.69 33.97 -13.92
N PHE A 115 -19.13 32.93 -13.21
CA PHE A 115 -19.65 33.08 -11.85
C PHE A 115 -18.55 33.17 -10.80
N PHE A 116 -17.38 32.55 -11.01
CA PHE A 116 -16.21 32.80 -10.17
C PHE A 116 -15.83 34.29 -10.22
N LEU A 117 -15.83 34.90 -11.41
CA LEU A 117 -15.58 36.34 -11.57
C LEU A 117 -16.65 37.19 -10.89
N ALA A 118 -17.92 36.78 -10.95
CA ALA A 118 -18.99 37.47 -10.21
C ALA A 118 -18.71 37.45 -8.69
N ARG A 119 -18.32 36.28 -8.15
CA ARG A 119 -17.93 36.13 -6.74
C ARG A 119 -16.67 36.93 -6.40
N SER A 120 -15.69 37.02 -7.30
CA SER A 120 -14.52 37.89 -7.13
C SER A 120 -14.91 39.37 -7.06
N CYS A 121 -15.83 39.84 -7.91
CA CYS A 121 -16.35 41.20 -7.85
C CYS A 121 -17.08 41.47 -6.52
N GLU A 122 -17.98 40.55 -6.11
CA GLU A 122 -18.69 40.62 -4.83
C GLU A 122 -17.71 40.67 -3.64
N ALA A 123 -16.66 39.84 -3.67
CA ALA A 123 -15.66 39.79 -2.60
C ALA A 123 -14.81 41.06 -2.50
N VAL A 124 -14.44 41.67 -3.64
CA VAL A 124 -13.73 42.96 -3.69
C VAL A 124 -14.61 44.10 -3.20
N LEU A 125 -15.86 44.16 -3.65
CA LEU A 125 -16.81 45.20 -3.25
C LEU A 125 -17.09 45.16 -1.74
N ALA A 126 -17.19 43.96 -1.16
CA ALA A 126 -17.39 43.78 0.27
C ALA A 126 -16.22 44.29 1.15
N GLN A 127 -15.03 44.51 0.57
CA GLN A 127 -13.90 45.11 1.32
C GLN A 127 -14.07 46.62 1.53
N GLY A 128 -14.87 47.28 0.68
CA GLY A 128 -15.06 48.73 0.68
C GLY A 128 -13.80 49.56 0.40
N GLY A 129 -13.99 50.87 0.24
CA GLY A 129 -12.88 51.83 0.15
C GLY A 129 -12.14 52.02 1.49
N PRO A 130 -10.99 52.71 1.52
CA PRO A 130 -10.33 53.38 0.39
C PRO A 130 -9.82 52.41 -0.69
N TRP A 131 -10.06 52.75 -1.97
CA TRP A 131 -9.82 51.86 -3.13
C TRP A 131 -8.37 51.82 -3.60
N ASP A 132 -7.51 52.66 -3.02
CA ASP A 132 -6.06 52.70 -3.22
C ASP A 132 -5.30 51.67 -2.38
N GLU A 133 -5.90 51.15 -1.30
CA GLU A 133 -5.34 50.10 -0.44
C GLU A 133 -5.43 48.70 -1.08
N THR A 134 -4.74 48.52 -2.20
CA THR A 134 -4.82 47.32 -3.05
C THR A 134 -4.49 46.03 -2.28
N ASP A 135 -3.41 46.01 -1.48
CA ASP A 135 -2.97 44.80 -0.76
C ASP A 135 -4.00 44.34 0.30
N ARG A 136 -4.62 45.30 1.01
CA ARG A 136 -5.70 45.00 1.98
C ARG A 136 -6.89 44.38 1.26
N ILE A 137 -7.33 44.99 0.16
CA ILE A 137 -8.50 44.54 -0.58
C ILE A 137 -8.26 43.17 -1.20
N VAL A 138 -7.10 42.96 -1.82
CA VAL A 138 -6.76 41.67 -2.46
C VAL A 138 -6.68 40.55 -1.42
N THR A 139 -5.97 40.78 -0.31
CA THR A 139 -5.85 39.79 0.78
C THR A 139 -7.21 39.48 1.40
N GLY A 140 -8.01 40.51 1.70
CA GLY A 140 -9.35 40.35 2.26
C GLY A 140 -10.33 39.66 1.30
N ALA A 141 -10.24 39.94 -0.01
CA ALA A 141 -11.06 39.27 -1.02
C ALA A 141 -10.71 37.80 -1.16
N VAL A 142 -9.41 37.43 -1.20
CA VAL A 142 -8.98 36.02 -1.24
C VAL A 142 -9.44 35.26 0.01
N HIS A 143 -9.25 35.86 1.20
CA HIS A 143 -9.74 35.26 2.44
C HIS A 143 -11.26 35.04 2.43
N ARG A 144 -12.03 35.99 1.91
CA ARG A 144 -13.50 35.87 1.78
C ARG A 144 -13.93 34.82 0.76
N LEU A 145 -13.18 34.65 -0.34
CA LEU A 145 -13.45 33.63 -1.34
C LEU A 145 -13.24 32.22 -0.79
N ASN A 146 -12.23 32.03 0.06
CA ASN A 146 -11.87 30.76 0.68
C ASN A 146 -12.86 30.36 1.80
N ASP A 147 -14.05 29.92 1.40
CA ASP A 147 -15.20 29.67 2.27
C ASP A 147 -15.65 28.19 2.34
N TYR A 148 -14.90 27.26 1.76
CA TYR A 148 -15.24 25.82 1.72
C TYR A 148 -14.05 24.92 2.03
N VAL A 149 -14.28 23.85 2.81
CA VAL A 149 -13.34 22.74 2.99
C VAL A 149 -14.00 21.37 2.76
N GLY A 150 -15.30 21.23 3.03
CA GLY A 150 -16.04 19.96 2.93
C GLY A 150 -15.95 19.13 4.21
N HIS A 151 -16.28 17.83 4.15
CA HIS A 151 -16.12 16.95 5.32
C HIS A 151 -14.66 16.88 5.81
N ARG A 152 -14.37 17.55 6.93
CA ARG A 152 -13.04 17.61 7.55
C ARG A 152 -13.15 17.54 9.08
N PRO A 153 -12.99 16.36 9.69
CA PRO A 153 -12.97 16.20 11.14
C PRO A 153 -11.76 16.92 11.75
N ILE A 154 -11.95 17.73 12.81
CA ILE A 154 -10.88 18.41 13.55
C ILE A 154 -10.85 17.89 14.99
N ALA A 155 -9.70 17.38 15.41
CA ALA A 155 -9.45 17.07 16.81
C ALA A 155 -9.55 18.33 17.69
N VAL A 156 -10.44 18.27 18.68
CA VAL A 156 -10.59 19.31 19.72
C VAL A 156 -9.81 18.86 20.95
N LEU A 157 -8.66 19.47 21.19
CA LEU A 157 -7.73 19.14 22.27
C LEU A 157 -7.42 20.40 23.10
N GLU A 158 -7.19 20.25 24.40
CA GLU A 158 -6.81 21.37 25.28
C GLU A 158 -5.47 22.00 24.85
N THR A 159 -4.56 21.19 24.30
CA THR A 159 -3.22 21.60 23.85
C THR A 159 -3.21 22.20 22.45
N ARG A 160 -4.30 22.09 21.68
CA ARG A 160 -4.38 22.64 20.31
C ARG A 160 -4.72 24.14 20.39
N PRO A 161 -3.81 25.03 19.97
CA PRO A 161 -4.01 26.47 20.13
C PRO A 161 -5.10 27.06 19.23
N GLN A 162 -5.46 26.38 18.14
CA GLN A 162 -6.47 26.83 17.17
C GLN A 162 -7.31 25.65 16.66
N THR A 163 -8.62 25.70 16.92
CA THR A 163 -9.60 24.70 16.45
C THR A 163 -10.22 25.06 15.09
N GLU A 164 -9.72 26.11 14.44
CA GLU A 164 -10.10 26.45 13.07
C GLU A 164 -9.28 25.69 12.02
N PHE A 165 -9.87 25.49 10.84
CA PHE A 165 -9.18 25.00 9.64
C PHE A 165 -7.99 25.88 9.25
N TYR A 166 -7.00 25.28 8.60
CA TYR A 166 -5.89 26.02 7.98
C TYR A 166 -6.41 26.91 6.85
N ALA A 167 -5.80 28.08 6.66
CA ALA A 167 -6.26 29.05 5.68
C ALA A 167 -6.14 28.52 4.23
N GLN A 168 -5.06 27.78 3.95
CA GLN A 168 -4.74 27.19 2.65
C GLN A 168 -5.54 25.91 2.35
N GLU A 169 -6.20 25.33 3.36
CA GLU A 169 -7.12 24.20 3.19
C GLU A 169 -8.50 24.67 2.71
N ARG A 170 -8.89 25.91 3.06
CA ARG A 170 -10.13 26.55 2.60
C ARG A 170 -9.97 27.08 1.18
N LEU A 171 -10.94 26.82 0.32
CA LEU A 171 -10.97 27.31 -1.06
C LEU A 171 -12.35 27.85 -1.45
N ARG A 172 -12.44 28.40 -2.67
CA ARG A 172 -13.70 28.76 -3.31
C ARG A 172 -14.14 27.66 -4.29
N PRO A 173 -15.25 26.95 -4.05
CA PRO A 173 -15.85 26.07 -5.05
C PRO A 173 -16.20 26.87 -6.30
N VAL A 174 -16.00 26.28 -7.47
CA VAL A 174 -16.23 26.97 -8.74
C VAL A 174 -17.72 26.90 -9.07
N PRO A 175 -18.46 28.03 -9.06
CA PRO A 175 -19.92 27.98 -9.23
C PRO A 175 -20.29 27.65 -10.67
N ILE A 176 -21.21 26.69 -10.86
CA ILE A 176 -21.71 26.26 -12.17
C ILE A 176 -23.21 26.52 -12.36
N PHE A 177 -23.92 26.86 -11.28
CA PHE A 177 -25.27 27.39 -11.33
C PHE A 177 -25.52 28.30 -10.13
N LEU A 178 -26.21 29.41 -10.36
CA LEU A 178 -26.66 30.34 -9.32
C LEU A 178 -28.15 30.59 -9.44
N ARG A 179 -28.84 30.58 -8.30
CA ARG A 179 -30.28 30.86 -8.26
C ARG A 179 -30.59 32.22 -8.86
N GLY A 180 -31.56 32.24 -9.79
CA GLY A 180 -31.96 33.45 -10.49
C GLY A 180 -31.03 33.87 -11.63
N ALA A 181 -29.77 33.42 -11.69
CA ALA A 181 -28.89 33.65 -12.84
C ALA A 181 -28.89 32.47 -13.83
N GLY A 182 -29.12 31.24 -13.34
CA GLY A 182 -29.13 30.01 -14.14
C GLY A 182 -27.74 29.35 -14.21
N PRO A 183 -27.51 28.45 -15.19
CA PRO A 183 -26.24 27.75 -15.36
C PRO A 183 -25.14 28.66 -15.90
N ALA A 184 -23.90 28.44 -15.46
CA ALA A 184 -22.72 29.14 -15.95
C ALA A 184 -22.45 28.78 -17.41
N VAL A 185 -22.01 29.74 -18.22
CA VAL A 185 -21.47 29.44 -19.55
C VAL A 185 -20.16 28.68 -19.41
N GLY A 186 -19.99 27.64 -20.24
CA GLY A 186 -18.82 26.76 -20.18
C GLY A 186 -19.17 25.33 -20.58
N PRO A 187 -18.25 24.38 -20.38
CA PRO A 187 -18.42 22.99 -20.81
C PRO A 187 -19.58 22.27 -20.09
N TYR A 188 -19.89 22.66 -18.85
CA TYR A 188 -20.93 22.01 -18.05
C TYR A 188 -22.33 22.61 -18.21
N ARG A 189 -22.49 23.69 -18.99
CA ARG A 189 -23.74 24.48 -19.05
C ARG A 189 -24.96 23.61 -19.32
N ASP A 190 -24.95 22.90 -20.45
CA ASP A 190 -26.11 22.15 -20.93
C ASP A 190 -26.44 20.97 -20.01
N LEU A 191 -25.39 20.33 -19.46
CA LEU A 191 -25.51 19.24 -18.49
C LEU A 191 -26.20 19.72 -17.22
N VAL A 192 -25.71 20.82 -16.64
CA VAL A 192 -26.28 21.40 -15.41
C VAL A 192 -27.70 21.90 -15.66
N GLU A 193 -27.95 22.59 -16.77
CA GLU A 193 -29.29 23.06 -17.12
C GLU A 193 -30.30 21.91 -17.19
N ARG A 194 -29.92 20.81 -17.84
CA ARG A 194 -30.78 19.63 -17.96
C ARG A 194 -30.95 18.91 -16.63
N ALA A 195 -29.90 18.81 -15.82
CA ALA A 195 -29.96 18.16 -14.51
C ALA A 195 -30.85 18.92 -13.51
N ILE A 196 -30.79 20.25 -13.50
CA ILE A 196 -31.68 21.09 -12.68
C ILE A 196 -33.14 20.87 -13.08
N ARG A 197 -33.45 20.82 -14.39
CA ARG A 197 -34.81 20.53 -14.85
C ARG A 197 -35.29 19.13 -14.45
N ILE A 198 -34.41 18.13 -14.43
CA ILE A 198 -34.76 16.78 -13.95
C ILE A 198 -35.05 16.82 -12.45
N LEU A 199 -34.20 17.50 -11.66
CA LEU A 199 -34.41 17.66 -10.20
C LEU A 199 -35.72 18.41 -9.88
N GLU A 200 -36.07 19.44 -10.66
CA GLU A 200 -37.36 20.14 -10.56
C GLU A 200 -38.55 19.17 -10.72
N GLN A 201 -38.46 18.27 -11.70
CA GLN A 201 -39.50 17.31 -12.07
C GLN A 201 -39.51 16.04 -11.21
N THR A 202 -38.48 15.80 -10.39
CA THR A 202 -38.42 14.66 -9.48
C THR A 202 -39.60 14.73 -8.48
N PRO A 203 -40.31 13.62 -8.24
CA PRO A 203 -41.36 13.54 -7.22
C PRO A 203 -40.88 13.95 -5.82
N ASP A 204 -41.75 14.60 -5.05
CA ASP A 204 -41.40 15.12 -3.72
C ASP A 204 -41.10 14.02 -2.70
N ASP A 205 -41.70 12.82 -2.82
CA ASP A 205 -41.37 11.67 -1.95
C ASP A 205 -39.90 11.25 -2.05
N ILE A 206 -39.31 11.33 -3.26
CA ILE A 206 -37.89 11.02 -3.47
C ILE A 206 -37.01 12.16 -2.97
N LYS A 207 -37.44 13.42 -3.12
CA LYS A 207 -36.72 14.59 -2.62
C LYS A 207 -36.66 14.60 -1.09
N ASP A 208 -37.77 14.25 -0.44
CA ASP A 208 -37.89 14.14 1.01
C ASP A 208 -37.00 13.01 1.54
N ASP A 209 -37.06 11.81 0.96
CA ASP A 209 -36.19 10.67 1.30
C ASP A 209 -34.68 11.01 1.09
N ALA A 210 -34.36 11.91 0.15
CA ALA A 210 -33.00 12.34 -0.16
C ALA A 210 -32.55 13.61 0.57
N TRP A 211 -33.39 14.21 1.42
CA TRP A 211 -33.12 15.50 2.07
C TRP A 211 -32.70 16.58 1.08
N PHE A 212 -33.40 16.69 -0.06
CA PHE A 212 -33.02 17.59 -1.15
C PHE A 212 -34.18 18.50 -1.57
N ASP A 213 -34.16 19.75 -1.11
CA ASP A 213 -35.06 20.80 -1.61
C ASP A 213 -34.31 21.75 -2.55
N LEU A 214 -34.73 21.78 -3.82
CA LEU A 214 -34.18 22.69 -4.82
C LEU A 214 -34.41 24.17 -4.47
N ALA A 215 -35.48 24.48 -3.72
CA ALA A 215 -35.74 25.81 -3.19
C ALA A 215 -34.79 26.22 -2.05
N LEU A 216 -33.89 25.33 -1.60
CA LEU A 216 -32.77 25.66 -0.71
C LEU A 216 -31.44 25.86 -1.45
N LEU A 217 -31.29 25.33 -2.67
CA LEU A 217 -30.10 25.46 -3.51
C LEU A 217 -29.92 26.90 -4.06
N ASP A 218 -29.08 27.71 -3.42
CA ASP A 218 -28.69 29.03 -3.92
C ASP A 218 -27.54 28.94 -4.93
N GLU A 219 -26.65 27.95 -4.74
CA GLU A 219 -25.48 27.72 -5.57
C GLU A 219 -25.21 26.22 -5.75
N LEU A 220 -24.98 25.81 -7.00
CA LEU A 220 -24.34 24.53 -7.32
C LEU A 220 -22.95 24.83 -7.85
N ALA A 221 -21.95 24.22 -7.24
CA ALA A 221 -20.54 24.40 -7.58
C ALA A 221 -19.84 23.06 -7.74
N PHE A 222 -18.67 23.05 -8.36
CA PHE A 222 -17.76 21.91 -8.26
C PHE A 222 -16.57 22.22 -7.36
N ASP A 223 -16.07 21.20 -6.68
CA ASP A 223 -14.81 21.25 -5.95
C ASP A 223 -13.64 21.19 -6.94
N PRO A 224 -12.79 22.23 -7.04
CA PRO A 224 -11.64 22.26 -7.94
C PRO A 224 -10.44 21.45 -7.43
N ARG A 225 -10.51 20.83 -6.24
CA ARG A 225 -9.47 19.90 -5.79
C ARG A 225 -9.47 18.66 -6.66
N ALA A 226 -8.28 18.11 -6.86
CA ALA A 226 -8.14 16.80 -7.47
C ALA A 226 -8.78 15.76 -6.54
N TYR A 227 -9.51 14.82 -7.13
CA TYR A 227 -10.04 13.70 -6.39
C TYR A 227 -8.90 12.72 -6.05
N ASP A 228 -8.57 12.63 -4.76
CA ASP A 228 -7.50 11.77 -4.24
C ASP A 228 -8.05 10.42 -3.77
N HIS A 229 -7.95 9.40 -4.61
CA HIS A 229 -8.47 8.06 -4.28
C HIS A 229 -7.81 7.41 -3.06
N GLY A 230 -6.64 7.89 -2.61
CA GLY A 230 -5.99 7.44 -1.39
C GLY A 230 -6.63 8.04 -0.14
N HIS A 231 -7.04 9.31 -0.18
CA HIS A 231 -7.50 10.06 0.99
C HIS A 231 -8.66 9.35 1.73
N PRO A 232 -8.58 9.16 3.08
CA PRO A 232 -9.59 8.41 3.86
C PRO A 232 -11.03 8.90 3.73
N VAL A 233 -11.25 10.22 3.62
CA VAL A 233 -12.56 10.84 3.33
C VAL A 233 -13.33 10.17 2.19
N ASN A 234 -12.63 9.63 1.19
CA ASN A 234 -13.25 9.00 0.03
C ASN A 234 -13.78 7.58 0.30
N ARG A 235 -13.56 7.06 1.52
CA ARG A 235 -14.26 5.87 2.04
C ARG A 235 -15.66 6.23 2.56
N ARG A 236 -15.97 7.52 2.74
CA ARG A 236 -17.32 7.98 3.08
C ARG A 236 -18.27 7.70 1.91
N PRO A 237 -19.39 6.99 2.12
CA PRO A 237 -20.34 6.68 1.06
C PRO A 237 -20.79 7.95 0.31
N ASN A 238 -20.87 7.86 -1.02
CA ASN A 238 -21.32 8.93 -1.93
C ASN A 238 -20.56 10.27 -1.88
N TYR A 239 -19.47 10.40 -1.10
CA TYR A 239 -18.70 11.65 -1.04
C TYR A 239 -18.06 12.05 -2.39
N LEU A 240 -17.76 11.06 -3.24
CA LEU A 240 -17.33 11.24 -4.62
C LEU A 240 -18.37 11.95 -5.49
N PHE A 241 -19.66 11.86 -5.15
CA PHE A 241 -20.75 12.46 -5.92
C PHE A 241 -21.04 13.89 -5.51
N GLY A 242 -20.68 14.27 -4.28
CA GLY A 242 -20.78 15.62 -3.76
C GLY A 242 -21.26 15.65 -2.33
N GLU A 243 -21.56 16.84 -1.84
CA GLU A 243 -22.17 17.08 -0.54
C GLU A 243 -22.85 18.45 -0.49
N TRP A 244 -23.83 18.61 0.38
CA TRP A 244 -24.22 19.93 0.86
C TRP A 244 -23.06 20.55 1.62
N ASP A 245 -22.83 21.84 1.39
CA ASP A 245 -21.74 22.57 2.02
C ASP A 245 -22.08 22.96 3.47
N PRO A 246 -21.37 22.38 4.46
CA PRO A 246 -21.65 22.66 5.87
C PRO A 246 -21.26 24.09 6.30
N HIS A 247 -20.49 24.81 5.49
CA HIS A 247 -20.02 26.17 5.82
C HIS A 247 -20.92 27.28 5.30
N LEU A 248 -21.88 26.97 4.42
CA LEU A 248 -22.88 27.92 3.92
C LEU A 248 -24.27 27.56 4.42
N ILE A 249 -24.52 27.90 5.70
CA ILE A 249 -25.78 27.64 6.41
C ILE A 249 -26.60 28.92 6.57
N ASP A 250 -27.92 28.80 6.45
CA ASP A 250 -28.84 29.91 6.71
C ASP A 250 -29.23 30.03 8.20
N GLY A 251 -29.99 31.07 8.54
CA GLY A 251 -30.46 31.30 9.91
C GLY A 251 -31.48 30.27 10.43
N LYS A 252 -31.96 29.35 9.58
CA LYS A 252 -32.85 28.24 9.96
C LYS A 252 -32.11 26.91 10.11
N GLY A 253 -30.83 26.85 9.77
CA GLY A 253 -30.01 25.65 9.86
C GLY A 253 -29.91 24.84 8.57
N HIS A 254 -30.38 25.36 7.44
CA HIS A 254 -30.28 24.66 6.16
C HIS A 254 -29.04 25.07 5.36
N PHE A 255 -28.41 24.09 4.72
CA PHE A 255 -27.32 24.33 3.79
C PHE A 255 -27.82 24.95 2.47
N ARG A 256 -27.02 25.86 1.89
CA ARG A 256 -27.42 26.69 0.73
C ARG A 256 -26.61 26.46 -0.53
N ARG A 257 -25.50 25.73 -0.45
CA ARG A 257 -24.64 25.38 -1.58
C ARG A 257 -24.46 23.88 -1.65
N PHE A 258 -24.61 23.31 -2.85
CA PHE A 258 -24.26 21.92 -3.11
C PHE A 258 -22.97 21.88 -3.92
N VAL A 259 -22.01 21.04 -3.52
CA VAL A 259 -20.69 20.92 -4.16
C VAL A 259 -20.52 19.52 -4.73
N VAL A 260 -20.47 19.41 -6.06
CA VAL A 260 -20.15 18.15 -6.76
C VAL A 260 -18.65 18.00 -6.99
N ARG A 261 -18.15 16.78 -7.20
CA ARG A 261 -16.74 16.58 -7.58
C ARG A 261 -16.57 16.75 -9.09
N GLN A 262 -15.53 17.49 -9.50
CA GLN A 262 -15.24 17.74 -10.91
C GLN A 262 -15.08 16.45 -11.73
N ALA A 263 -14.45 15.42 -11.14
CA ALA A 263 -14.25 14.12 -11.78
C ALA A 263 -15.56 13.48 -12.28
N VAL A 264 -16.68 13.70 -11.59
CA VAL A 264 -18.00 13.21 -12.01
C VAL A 264 -18.49 13.95 -13.25
N LEU A 265 -18.36 15.28 -13.26
CA LEU A 265 -18.75 16.10 -14.42
C LEU A 265 -17.92 15.73 -15.66
N ASP A 266 -16.60 15.59 -15.51
CA ASP A 266 -15.69 15.22 -16.58
C ASP A 266 -15.99 13.82 -17.13
N ALA A 267 -16.25 12.85 -16.26
CA ALA A 267 -16.62 11.49 -16.67
C ALA A 267 -17.95 11.45 -17.44
N LEU A 268 -18.94 12.25 -17.04
CA LEU A 268 -20.22 12.35 -17.76
C LEU A 268 -20.05 13.00 -19.14
N LEU A 269 -19.23 14.06 -19.25
CA LEU A 269 -18.91 14.67 -20.54
C LEU A 269 -18.10 13.73 -21.46
N ALA A 270 -17.19 12.93 -20.90
CA ALA A 270 -16.41 11.95 -21.66
C ALA A 270 -17.31 10.94 -22.39
N ARG A 271 -18.42 10.51 -21.77
CA ARG A 271 -19.42 9.67 -22.42
C ARG A 271 -20.04 10.32 -23.64
N MET A 272 -20.40 11.61 -23.52
CA MET A 272 -21.04 12.37 -24.59
C MET A 272 -20.13 12.54 -25.81
N ALA A 273 -18.81 12.62 -25.58
CA ALA A 273 -17.81 12.70 -26.64
C ALA A 273 -17.60 11.36 -27.38
N ALA A 274 -17.98 10.22 -26.78
CA ALA A 274 -17.79 8.88 -27.33
C ALA A 274 -19.12 8.08 -27.36
N PRO A 275 -20.08 8.44 -28.24
CA PRO A 275 -21.36 7.76 -28.38
C PRO A 275 -21.17 6.29 -28.80
N SER A 276 -22.00 5.39 -28.28
CA SER A 276 -22.00 4.00 -28.77
C SER A 276 -22.69 3.90 -30.14
N PRO A 277 -22.42 2.86 -30.95
CA PRO A 277 -23.08 2.68 -32.24
C PRO A 277 -24.61 2.76 -32.17
N ALA A 278 -25.21 2.17 -31.13
CA ALA A 278 -26.64 2.21 -30.92
C ALA A 278 -27.20 3.62 -30.64
N HIS A 279 -26.39 4.54 -30.11
CA HIS A 279 -26.80 5.95 -29.96
C HIS A 279 -26.75 6.69 -31.29
N LEU A 280 -25.84 6.32 -32.19
CA LEU A 280 -25.72 6.97 -33.50
C LEU A 280 -26.93 6.70 -34.40
N ASP A 281 -27.66 5.61 -34.14
CA ASP A 281 -28.89 5.25 -34.86
C ASP A 281 -30.13 6.02 -34.37
N LEU A 282 -30.03 6.78 -33.28
CA LEU A 282 -31.13 7.59 -32.75
C LEU A 282 -31.38 8.83 -33.62
N ARG A 283 -32.63 9.32 -33.60
CA ARG A 283 -32.99 10.59 -34.27
C ARG A 283 -32.28 11.81 -33.69
N ASP A 284 -32.04 11.82 -32.38
CA ASP A 284 -31.28 12.86 -31.67
C ASP A 284 -30.27 12.23 -30.70
N PRO A 285 -29.10 11.79 -31.20
CA PRO A 285 -28.07 11.16 -30.37
C PRO A 285 -27.52 12.09 -29.28
N GLN A 286 -27.35 13.37 -29.60
CA GLN A 286 -26.76 14.34 -28.67
C GLN A 286 -27.72 14.67 -27.54
N GLY A 287 -29.00 14.91 -27.85
CA GLY A 287 -30.03 15.15 -26.83
C GLY A 287 -30.27 13.94 -25.93
N ALA A 288 -30.22 12.72 -26.49
CA ALA A 288 -30.31 11.47 -25.73
C ALA A 288 -29.16 11.33 -24.70
N LEU A 289 -27.92 11.48 -25.15
CA LEU A 289 -26.73 11.36 -24.27
C LEU A 289 -26.67 12.46 -23.22
N LEU A 290 -27.02 13.70 -23.58
CA LEU A 290 -27.13 14.80 -22.63
C LEU A 290 -28.18 14.51 -21.56
N PHE A 291 -29.33 13.95 -21.94
CA PHE A 291 -30.36 13.58 -20.99
C PHE A 291 -29.91 12.46 -20.05
N GLU A 292 -29.26 11.42 -20.57
CA GLU A 292 -28.72 10.33 -19.75
C GLU A 292 -27.66 10.81 -18.76
N ALA A 293 -26.72 11.67 -19.21
CA ALA A 293 -25.70 12.27 -18.37
C ALA A 293 -26.32 13.14 -17.27
N ALA A 294 -27.31 13.97 -17.63
CA ALA A 294 -28.04 14.80 -16.67
C ALA A 294 -28.85 13.97 -15.67
N ALA A 295 -29.48 12.87 -16.11
CA ALA A 295 -30.20 11.95 -15.24
C ALA A 295 -29.29 11.32 -14.18
N VAL A 296 -28.08 10.92 -14.59
CA VAL A 296 -27.09 10.40 -13.64
C VAL A 296 -26.58 11.48 -12.70
N LEU A 297 -26.30 12.69 -13.19
CA LEU A 297 -25.91 13.81 -12.33
C LEU A 297 -26.97 14.09 -11.25
N SER A 298 -28.25 14.19 -11.64
CA SER A 298 -29.37 14.36 -10.71
C SER A 298 -29.45 13.23 -9.68
N GLY A 299 -29.32 11.97 -10.13
CA GLY A 299 -29.32 10.81 -9.23
C GLY A 299 -28.14 10.84 -8.25
N THR A 300 -26.95 11.25 -8.71
CA THR A 300 -25.76 11.38 -7.85
C THR A 300 -25.89 12.49 -6.82
N ILE A 301 -26.51 13.62 -7.16
CA ILE A 301 -26.82 14.71 -6.22
C ILE A 301 -27.79 14.22 -5.14
N LEU A 302 -28.87 13.54 -5.51
CA LEU A 302 -29.85 13.00 -4.55
C LEU A 302 -29.20 11.98 -3.59
N MET A 303 -28.40 11.04 -4.11
CA MET A 303 -27.69 10.05 -3.29
C MET A 303 -26.69 10.68 -2.32
N ALA A 304 -25.94 11.67 -2.76
CA ALA A 304 -25.00 12.39 -1.91
C ALA A 304 -25.74 13.21 -0.85
N SER A 305 -26.83 13.88 -1.22
CA SER A 305 -27.70 14.63 -0.33
C SER A 305 -28.24 13.75 0.80
N GLY A 306 -28.75 12.55 0.51
CA GLY A 306 -29.25 11.66 1.56
C GLY A 306 -28.20 11.23 2.57
N VAL A 307 -26.92 11.15 2.18
CA VAL A 307 -25.81 10.78 3.09
C VAL A 307 -25.34 11.95 3.96
N CYS A 308 -25.35 13.19 3.47
CA CYS A 308 -24.96 14.37 4.28
C CYS A 308 -26.12 15.04 5.01
N GLY A 309 -27.35 14.92 4.51
CA GLY A 309 -28.51 15.65 5.01
C GLY A 309 -28.53 17.11 4.56
N ASP A 310 -29.65 17.80 4.78
CA ASP A 310 -29.88 19.20 4.38
C ASP A 310 -29.46 20.23 5.44
N GLY A 311 -28.98 19.76 6.59
CA GLY A 311 -28.54 20.60 7.70
C GLY A 311 -27.80 19.80 8.79
N PRO A 312 -27.19 20.47 9.79
CA PRO A 312 -26.41 19.82 10.85
C PRO A 312 -27.21 18.84 11.73
N THR A 313 -28.53 18.95 11.75
CA THR A 313 -29.44 18.14 12.56
C THR A 313 -30.21 17.10 11.75
N ALA A 314 -29.86 16.89 10.48
CA ALA A 314 -30.57 15.95 9.61
C ALA A 314 -30.40 14.48 10.06
N HIS A 315 -29.20 14.13 10.53
CA HIS A 315 -28.88 12.84 11.11
C HIS A 315 -28.54 13.01 12.59
N ASP A 316 -29.15 12.19 13.45
CA ASP A 316 -28.84 12.16 14.88
C ASP A 316 -27.55 11.35 15.15
N SER A 317 -27.17 11.27 16.43
CA SER A 317 -25.97 10.53 16.86
C SER A 317 -26.10 9.01 16.75
N ASP A 318 -27.33 8.49 16.62
CA ASP A 318 -27.62 7.06 16.51
C ASP A 318 -27.64 6.59 15.04
N ALA A 319 -27.65 7.52 14.08
CA ALA A 319 -27.54 7.25 12.66
C ALA A 319 -26.18 6.64 12.31
N ARG A 320 -26.21 5.50 11.60
CA ARG A 320 -25.03 4.74 11.18
C ARG A 320 -25.02 4.60 9.66
N LEU A 321 -23.82 4.58 9.06
CA LEU A 321 -23.70 4.36 7.62
C LEU A 321 -24.30 3.02 7.18
N ALA A 322 -24.25 1.98 8.03
CA ALA A 322 -24.82 0.66 7.77
C ALA A 322 -26.34 0.69 7.50
N ASN A 323 -27.08 1.60 8.16
CA ASN A 323 -28.53 1.74 8.00
C ASN A 323 -28.88 2.69 6.84
N LEU A 324 -28.08 3.75 6.67
CA LEU A 324 -28.35 4.81 5.70
C LEU A 324 -28.11 4.37 4.25
N VAL A 325 -27.05 3.59 3.99
CA VAL A 325 -26.67 3.16 2.63
C VAL A 325 -27.76 2.32 1.93
N PRO A 326 -28.39 1.32 2.59
CA PRO A 326 -29.52 0.59 2.02
C PRO A 326 -30.71 1.48 1.64
N GLU A 327 -31.06 2.47 2.48
CA GLU A 327 -32.15 3.41 2.20
C GLU A 327 -31.85 4.25 0.96
N VAL A 328 -30.61 4.74 0.86
CA VAL A 328 -30.13 5.50 -0.31
C VAL A 328 -30.21 4.68 -1.60
N ALA A 329 -29.82 3.40 -1.55
CA ALA A 329 -29.93 2.51 -2.70
C ALA A 329 -31.40 2.30 -3.15
N ARG A 330 -32.34 2.21 -2.19
CA ARG A 330 -33.77 1.98 -2.46
C ARG A 330 -34.41 3.15 -3.22
N TYR A 331 -34.24 4.39 -2.76
CA TYR A 331 -34.82 5.53 -3.46
C TYR A 331 -34.07 5.83 -4.77
N ARG A 332 -32.76 5.56 -4.86
CA ARG A 332 -32.00 5.65 -6.12
C ARG A 332 -32.62 4.78 -7.20
N ASP A 333 -32.89 3.51 -6.89
CA ASP A 333 -33.47 2.58 -7.86
C ASP A 333 -34.91 2.99 -8.23
N THR A 334 -35.66 3.54 -7.27
CA THR A 334 -36.98 4.12 -7.50
C THR A 334 -36.92 5.34 -8.44
N PHE A 335 -35.96 6.25 -8.21
CA PHE A 335 -35.73 7.43 -9.04
C PHE A 335 -35.47 7.06 -10.49
N TYR A 336 -34.48 6.20 -10.75
CA TYR A 336 -34.14 5.82 -12.12
C TYR A 336 -35.24 4.98 -12.79
N GLY A 337 -35.94 4.13 -12.03
CA GLY A 337 -37.09 3.37 -12.52
C GLY A 337 -38.21 4.28 -13.01
N ARG A 338 -38.67 5.21 -12.16
CA ARG A 338 -39.71 6.19 -12.51
C ARG A 338 -39.27 7.10 -13.66
N LEU A 339 -38.01 7.54 -13.66
CA LEU A 339 -37.49 8.38 -14.75
C LEU A 339 -37.52 7.66 -16.10
N LEU A 340 -37.16 6.38 -16.14
CA LEU A 340 -37.19 5.57 -17.36
C LEU A 340 -38.62 5.42 -17.93
N GLU A 341 -39.64 5.38 -17.09
CA GLU A 341 -41.05 5.30 -17.51
C GLU A 341 -41.50 6.54 -18.28
N THR A 342 -40.92 7.71 -17.99
CA THR A 342 -41.27 8.98 -18.65
C THR A 342 -40.72 9.13 -20.07
N ILE A 343 -39.79 8.27 -20.50
CA ILE A 343 -39.06 8.42 -21.76
C ILE A 343 -39.73 7.59 -22.86
N GLY A 344 -40.23 8.27 -23.89
CA GLY A 344 -40.80 7.66 -25.10
C GLY A 344 -39.82 7.57 -26.28
N GLY A 345 -40.28 7.05 -27.41
CA GLY A 345 -39.53 7.03 -28.67
C GLY A 345 -38.39 6.01 -28.72
N ASP A 346 -37.55 6.18 -29.76
CA ASP A 346 -36.36 5.37 -30.03
C ASP A 346 -35.34 5.39 -28.87
N HIS A 347 -35.16 6.56 -28.22
CA HIS A 347 -34.32 6.70 -27.04
C HIS A 347 -34.83 5.86 -25.85
N GLY A 348 -36.12 5.92 -25.55
CA GLY A 348 -36.73 5.11 -24.48
C GLY A 348 -36.69 3.60 -24.77
N GLU A 349 -36.81 3.20 -26.03
CA GLU A 349 -36.65 1.79 -26.44
C GLU A 349 -35.21 1.31 -26.24
N LEU A 350 -34.22 2.13 -26.61
CA LEU A 350 -32.80 1.86 -26.37
C LEU A 350 -32.53 1.70 -24.87
N LEU A 351 -32.98 2.63 -24.03
CA LEU A 351 -32.77 2.57 -22.58
C LEU A 351 -33.46 1.37 -21.93
N ARG A 352 -34.65 0.95 -22.38
CA ARG A 352 -35.31 -0.27 -21.89
C ARG A 352 -34.60 -1.55 -22.37
N ALA A 353 -34.08 -1.57 -23.59
CA ALA A 353 -33.25 -2.67 -24.08
C ALA A 353 -31.94 -2.77 -23.29
N GLU A 354 -31.28 -1.63 -23.06
CA GLU A 354 -30.09 -1.54 -22.23
C GLU A 354 -30.38 -1.95 -20.78
N ALA A 355 -31.48 -1.49 -20.19
CA ALA A 355 -31.85 -1.83 -18.83
C ALA A 355 -32.14 -3.32 -18.65
N ARG A 356 -32.72 -3.99 -19.65
CA ARG A 356 -32.88 -5.45 -19.64
C ARG A 356 -31.54 -6.17 -19.74
N ARG A 357 -30.63 -5.69 -20.58
CA ARG A 357 -29.29 -6.27 -20.77
C ARG A 357 -28.40 -6.09 -19.54
N LEU A 358 -28.42 -4.89 -18.94
CA LEU A 358 -27.60 -4.51 -17.79
C LEU A 358 -28.31 -4.72 -16.43
N LYS A 359 -29.55 -5.19 -16.46
CA LYS A 359 -30.48 -5.39 -15.32
C LYS A 359 -30.66 -4.16 -14.41
N GLN A 360 -30.51 -2.95 -14.96
CA GLN A 360 -30.68 -1.70 -14.22
C GLN A 360 -31.07 -0.56 -15.18
N PRO A 361 -31.94 0.37 -14.77
CA PRO A 361 -32.17 1.58 -15.56
C PRO A 361 -30.91 2.44 -15.67
N PHE A 362 -30.71 3.09 -16.82
CA PHE A 362 -29.55 3.93 -17.13
C PHE A 362 -28.20 3.24 -16.90
N GLY A 363 -28.15 1.92 -17.07
CA GLY A 363 -26.97 1.14 -16.73
C GLY A 363 -25.73 1.50 -17.54
N GLY A 364 -25.87 1.92 -18.80
CA GLY A 364 -24.73 2.19 -19.67
C GLY A 364 -23.91 3.38 -19.21
N ILE A 365 -24.58 4.51 -18.94
CA ILE A 365 -23.95 5.72 -18.43
C ILE A 365 -23.40 5.54 -17.00
N ARG A 366 -24.12 4.80 -16.13
CA ARG A 366 -23.64 4.50 -14.77
C ARG A 366 -22.40 3.60 -14.77
N GLN A 367 -22.38 2.56 -15.60
CA GLN A 367 -21.18 1.73 -15.79
C GLN A 367 -20.02 2.55 -16.37
N HIS A 368 -20.28 3.45 -17.31
CA HIS A 368 -19.26 4.32 -17.85
C HIS A 368 -18.65 5.23 -16.77
N LEU A 369 -19.48 5.87 -15.95
CA LEU A 369 -19.03 6.71 -14.84
C LEU A 369 -18.12 5.91 -13.88
N ASN A 370 -18.55 4.74 -13.43
CA ASN A 370 -17.73 3.90 -12.54
C ASN A 370 -16.42 3.45 -13.21
N GLN A 371 -16.46 3.12 -14.50
CA GLN A 371 -15.27 2.72 -15.26
C GLN A 371 -14.28 3.90 -15.40
N GLU A 372 -14.72 5.09 -15.76
CA GLU A 372 -13.83 6.25 -15.88
C GLU A 372 -13.22 6.63 -14.52
N LEU A 373 -13.99 6.61 -13.44
CA LEU A 373 -13.47 6.85 -12.09
C LEU A 373 -12.46 5.79 -11.66
N ALA A 374 -12.75 4.50 -11.92
CA ALA A 374 -11.77 3.44 -11.68
C ALA A 374 -10.50 3.63 -12.52
N LYS A 375 -10.57 4.34 -13.67
CA LYS A 375 -9.45 4.49 -14.61
C LYS A 375 -8.51 5.55 -14.09
N GLN A 376 -9.10 6.65 -13.64
CA GLN A 376 -8.41 7.71 -12.93
C GLN A 376 -7.74 7.15 -11.67
N ARG A 377 -8.44 6.32 -10.88
CA ARG A 377 -7.86 5.65 -9.70
C ARG A 377 -6.63 4.81 -10.05
N ALA A 378 -6.76 3.90 -11.01
CA ALA A 378 -5.66 3.02 -11.41
C ALA A 378 -4.45 3.82 -11.92
N ALA A 379 -4.69 4.84 -12.75
CA ALA A 379 -3.65 5.71 -13.25
C ALA A 379 -2.98 6.52 -12.14
N GLN A 380 -3.75 7.05 -11.17
CA GLN A 380 -3.19 7.78 -10.03
C GLN A 380 -2.30 6.88 -9.17
N LEU A 381 -2.80 5.71 -8.76
CA LEU A 381 -2.03 4.76 -7.95
C LEU A 381 -0.74 4.34 -8.67
N GLN A 382 -0.84 3.93 -9.94
CA GLN A 382 0.33 3.53 -10.72
C GLN A 382 1.37 4.66 -10.83
N ASN A 383 0.96 5.88 -11.17
CA ASN A 383 1.89 6.99 -11.33
C ASN A 383 2.49 7.41 -9.98
N HIS A 384 1.74 7.30 -8.88
CA HIS A 384 2.21 7.59 -7.52
C HIS A 384 3.29 6.60 -7.07
N GLU A 385 3.03 5.30 -7.17
CA GLU A 385 4.00 4.28 -6.81
C GLU A 385 5.28 4.41 -7.64
N LEU A 386 5.14 4.63 -8.95
CA LEU A 386 6.29 4.86 -9.83
C LEU A 386 7.05 6.14 -9.46
N SER A 387 6.37 7.23 -9.11
CA SER A 387 7.04 8.48 -8.77
C SER A 387 7.82 8.37 -7.46
N ILE A 388 7.28 7.69 -6.44
CA ILE A 388 7.98 7.44 -5.18
C ILE A 388 9.15 6.49 -5.39
N LEU A 389 8.95 5.34 -6.04
CA LEU A 389 10.01 4.36 -6.28
C LEU A 389 11.17 4.97 -7.10
N LEU A 390 10.87 5.75 -8.14
CA LEU A 390 11.91 6.45 -8.91
C LEU A 390 12.62 7.54 -8.10
N ALA A 391 11.91 8.21 -7.18
CA ALA A 391 12.52 9.17 -6.28
C ALA A 391 13.52 8.48 -5.34
N GLU A 392 13.13 7.35 -4.74
CA GLU A 392 13.96 6.54 -3.83
C GLU A 392 15.16 5.90 -4.52
N MET A 393 15.00 5.51 -5.78
CA MET A 393 16.11 5.03 -6.61
C MET A 393 17.08 6.15 -7.05
N GLY A 394 16.77 7.42 -6.80
CA GLY A 394 17.61 8.56 -7.16
C GLY A 394 17.43 9.07 -8.59
N PHE A 395 16.26 8.88 -9.20
CA PHE A 395 15.91 9.38 -10.54
C PHE A 395 14.90 10.55 -10.48
N PRO A 396 15.33 11.78 -10.11
CA PRO A 396 14.42 12.90 -9.84
C PRO A 396 13.62 13.34 -11.06
N ASP A 397 14.22 13.38 -12.25
CA ASP A 397 13.53 13.81 -13.47
C ASP A 397 12.44 12.80 -13.89
N ALA A 398 12.72 11.51 -13.73
CA ALA A 398 11.75 10.45 -14.00
C ALA A 398 10.60 10.49 -12.98
N SER A 399 10.92 10.67 -11.70
CA SER A 399 9.92 10.85 -10.65
C SER A 399 8.99 12.04 -10.93
N ARG A 400 9.56 13.22 -11.25
CA ARG A 400 8.79 14.42 -11.64
C ARG A 400 7.95 14.21 -12.88
N HIS A 401 8.45 13.45 -13.85
CA HIS A 401 7.68 13.12 -15.04
C HIS A 401 6.39 12.38 -14.69
N TYR A 402 6.47 11.33 -13.87
CA TYR A 402 5.28 10.60 -13.41
C TYR A 402 4.42 11.44 -12.47
N ALA A 403 5.02 12.17 -11.52
CA ALA A 403 4.30 13.06 -10.60
C ALA A 403 3.52 14.17 -11.33
N SER A 404 4.03 14.69 -12.45
CA SER A 404 3.32 15.70 -13.27
C SER A 404 2.03 15.19 -13.90
N ARG A 405 1.88 13.86 -14.04
CA ARG A 405 0.67 13.20 -14.53
C ARG A 405 -0.35 12.96 -13.42
N ILE A 406 0.03 13.21 -12.16
CA ILE A 406 -0.82 13.00 -11.00
C ILE A 406 -1.53 14.32 -10.64
N PRO A 407 -2.87 14.36 -10.68
CA PRO A 407 -3.62 15.55 -10.28
C PRO A 407 -3.56 15.83 -8.78
N THR A 408 -3.43 14.79 -7.95
CA THR A 408 -3.49 14.85 -6.48
C THR A 408 -2.29 15.57 -5.89
N THR A 409 -2.52 16.37 -4.84
CA THR A 409 -1.49 17.22 -4.22
C THR A 409 -0.61 16.44 -3.26
N SER A 410 -1.18 15.50 -2.51
CA SER A 410 -0.50 14.56 -1.60
C SER A 410 0.66 13.85 -2.30
N ALA A 411 0.35 13.13 -3.39
CA ALA A 411 1.32 12.38 -4.17
C ALA A 411 2.46 13.26 -4.74
N ARG A 412 2.15 14.48 -5.21
CA ARG A 412 3.18 15.40 -5.72
C ARG A 412 4.12 15.89 -4.62
N ILE A 413 3.56 16.28 -3.46
CA ILE A 413 4.36 16.74 -2.32
C ILE A 413 5.23 15.62 -1.78
N LEU A 414 4.67 14.42 -1.57
CA LEU A 414 5.42 13.24 -1.13
C LEU A 414 6.53 12.87 -2.10
N SER A 415 6.28 12.95 -3.42
CA SER A 415 7.32 12.71 -4.42
C SER A 415 8.46 13.73 -4.33
N GLU A 416 8.17 15.02 -4.16
CA GLU A 416 9.23 16.03 -3.99
C GLU A 416 9.97 15.86 -2.65
N ILE A 417 9.29 15.47 -1.57
CA ILE A 417 9.93 15.12 -0.29
C ILE A 417 10.92 13.96 -0.50
N ALA A 418 10.47 12.85 -1.09
CA ALA A 418 11.31 11.69 -1.37
C ALA A 418 12.49 12.03 -2.30
N ILE A 419 12.29 12.87 -3.32
CA ILE A 419 13.36 13.36 -4.19
C ILE A 419 14.41 14.11 -3.39
N ARG A 420 14.02 15.06 -2.52
CA ARG A 420 14.96 15.87 -1.75
C ARG A 420 15.70 15.06 -0.69
N GLN A 421 15.02 14.13 -0.04
CA GLN A 421 15.63 13.23 0.93
C GLN A 421 16.67 12.31 0.26
N THR A 422 16.31 11.65 -0.84
CA THR A 422 17.23 10.80 -1.59
C THR A 422 18.39 11.61 -2.19
N SER A 423 18.12 12.81 -2.70
CA SER A 423 19.18 13.71 -3.20
C SER A 423 20.14 14.11 -2.07
N ALA A 424 19.64 14.34 -0.85
CA ALA A 424 20.49 14.60 0.31
C ALA A 424 21.34 13.38 0.69
N GLU A 425 20.78 12.17 0.68
CA GLU A 425 21.51 10.92 0.91
C GLU A 425 22.64 10.73 -0.11
N VAL A 426 22.34 10.89 -1.41
CA VAL A 426 23.32 10.76 -2.49
C VAL A 426 24.39 11.84 -2.40
N ALA A 427 24.03 13.10 -2.11
CA ALA A 427 24.99 14.17 -1.91
C ALA A 427 25.89 13.91 -0.69
N ALA A 428 25.33 13.41 0.42
CA ALA A 428 26.07 13.03 1.62
C ALA A 428 27.07 11.90 1.35
N ALA A 429 26.64 10.84 0.66
CA ALA A 429 27.49 9.70 0.28
C ALA A 429 28.66 10.11 -0.62
N ASN A 430 28.46 11.14 -1.45
CA ASN A 430 29.50 11.71 -2.32
C ASN A 430 30.36 12.79 -1.62
N GLY A 431 30.21 13.00 -0.31
CA GLY A 431 30.97 13.99 0.46
C GLY A 431 30.56 15.47 0.22
N ARG A 432 29.45 15.73 -0.50
CA ARG A 432 28.93 17.08 -0.78
C ARG A 432 27.99 17.54 0.34
N LEU A 433 28.53 17.69 1.55
CA LEU A 433 27.73 17.88 2.78
C LEU A 433 26.91 19.18 2.80
N THR A 434 27.45 20.27 2.25
CA THR A 434 26.72 21.56 2.21
C THR A 434 25.51 21.51 1.28
N GLU A 435 25.64 20.82 0.13
CA GLU A 435 24.53 20.59 -0.80
C GLU A 435 23.45 19.73 -0.15
N ALA A 436 23.85 18.62 0.48
CA ALA A 436 22.93 17.73 1.20
C ALA A 436 22.16 18.47 2.31
N ALA A 437 22.84 19.31 3.10
CA ALA A 437 22.22 20.09 4.16
C ALA A 437 21.24 21.15 3.63
N GLY A 438 21.43 21.62 2.40
CA GLY A 438 20.54 22.57 1.74
C GLY A 438 19.14 22.01 1.49
N HIS A 439 19.02 20.69 1.29
CA HIS A 439 17.74 20.03 1.02
C HIS A 439 16.85 19.83 2.25
N LEU A 440 17.42 19.75 3.45
CA LEU A 440 16.66 19.50 4.68
C LEU A 440 15.56 20.55 4.96
N PRO A 441 15.84 21.87 4.95
CA PRO A 441 14.79 22.87 5.15
C PRO A 441 13.78 22.93 3.99
N GLU A 442 14.13 22.48 2.79
CA GLU A 442 13.18 22.38 1.67
C GLU A 442 12.15 21.28 1.92
N VAL A 443 12.56 20.16 2.53
CA VAL A 443 11.64 19.09 2.98
C VAL A 443 10.71 19.62 4.08
N GLU A 444 11.23 20.37 5.06
CA GLU A 444 10.41 20.96 6.13
C GLU A 444 9.35 21.93 5.58
N ASP A 445 9.69 22.75 4.58
CA ASP A 445 8.73 23.63 3.88
C ASP A 445 7.63 22.83 3.18
N LEU A 446 8.00 21.76 2.48
CA LEU A 446 7.06 20.88 1.80
C LEU A 446 6.11 20.16 2.77
N VAL A 447 6.62 19.66 3.90
CA VAL A 447 5.80 19.05 4.95
C VAL A 447 4.81 20.07 5.51
N THR A 448 5.28 21.27 5.86
CA THR A 448 4.42 22.34 6.40
C THR A 448 3.33 22.72 5.41
N ARG A 449 3.68 22.95 4.15
CA ARG A 449 2.71 23.28 3.09
C ARG A 449 1.74 22.14 2.82
N GLY A 450 2.22 20.90 2.87
CA GLY A 450 1.39 19.71 2.73
C GLY A 450 0.32 19.62 3.82
N ILE A 451 0.68 19.91 5.06
CA ILE A 451 -0.27 19.95 6.20
C ILE A 451 -1.24 21.13 6.04
N GLU A 452 -0.74 22.34 5.78
CA GLU A 452 -1.56 23.56 5.69
C GLU A 452 -2.60 23.52 4.56
N CYS A 453 -2.32 22.83 3.45
CA CYS A 453 -3.28 22.66 2.36
C CYS A 453 -4.14 21.39 2.45
N GLY A 454 -4.00 20.59 3.52
CA GLY A 454 -4.74 19.35 3.75
C GLY A 454 -4.30 18.16 2.90
N ALA A 455 -3.14 18.25 2.24
CA ALA A 455 -2.57 17.16 1.44
C ALA A 455 -1.89 16.08 2.30
N LEU A 456 -1.25 16.48 3.40
CA LEU A 456 -0.72 15.58 4.43
C LEU A 456 -1.63 15.61 5.66
N ALA A 457 -1.56 14.58 6.51
CA ALA A 457 -2.35 14.53 7.73
C ALA A 457 -1.99 15.67 8.69
N ASP A 458 -3.00 16.23 9.37
CA ASP A 458 -2.82 17.16 10.49
C ASP A 458 -2.35 16.37 11.72
N PRO A 459 -1.11 16.59 12.22
CA PRO A 459 -0.56 15.79 13.32
C PRO A 459 -1.40 15.82 14.60
N TRP A 460 -2.19 16.89 14.83
CA TRP A 460 -3.09 16.96 15.99
C TRP A 460 -4.18 15.88 15.97
N ASN A 461 -4.53 15.39 14.77
CA ASN A 461 -5.53 14.34 14.63
C ASN A 461 -5.01 12.96 15.07
N ILE A 462 -3.69 12.75 15.13
CA ILE A 462 -3.09 11.49 15.59
C ILE A 462 -3.52 11.22 17.03
N LEU A 463 -3.30 12.18 17.93
CA LEU A 463 -3.71 12.07 19.32
C LEU A 463 -5.24 12.15 19.47
N GLY A 464 -5.90 13.05 18.74
CA GLY A 464 -7.34 13.29 18.90
C GLY A 464 -8.25 12.16 18.41
N TYR A 465 -7.79 11.36 17.45
CA TYR A 465 -8.56 10.26 16.87
C TYR A 465 -7.84 8.91 16.94
N GLN A 466 -6.74 8.82 17.69
CA GLN A 466 -5.96 7.58 17.85
C GLN A 466 -5.51 6.98 16.50
N GLY A 467 -5.07 7.83 15.58
CA GLY A 467 -4.66 7.42 14.22
C GLY A 467 -5.81 7.13 13.24
N LEU A 468 -7.08 7.26 13.66
CA LEU A 468 -8.25 7.04 12.82
C LEU A 468 -8.75 8.33 12.14
N TYR A 469 -9.52 8.15 11.06
CA TYR A 469 -10.25 9.19 10.35
C TYR A 469 -11.77 8.97 10.49
N PRO A 470 -12.50 9.87 11.17
CA PRO A 470 -13.96 9.79 11.28
C PRO A 470 -14.68 10.02 9.94
N LEU A 471 -15.45 9.04 9.47
CA LEU A 471 -16.26 9.14 8.24
C LEU A 471 -17.68 9.66 8.52
N PHE A 472 -18.18 9.42 9.73
CA PHE A 472 -19.50 9.87 10.18
C PHE A 472 -19.47 10.28 11.67
N GLN A 473 -20.65 10.53 12.27
CA GLN A 473 -20.73 10.96 13.67
C GLN A 473 -20.33 9.85 14.66
N SER A 474 -20.60 8.59 14.32
CA SER A 474 -20.31 7.45 15.17
C SER A 474 -18.82 7.07 15.12
N ARG A 475 -18.27 6.60 16.25
CA ARG A 475 -16.86 6.15 16.31
C ARG A 475 -16.62 4.89 15.48
N GLU A 476 -17.60 4.00 15.41
CA GLU A 476 -17.57 2.77 14.58
C GLU A 476 -17.48 3.09 13.08
N ASP A 477 -18.01 4.24 12.63
CA ASP A 477 -17.87 4.74 11.27
C ASP A 477 -16.54 5.52 11.09
N SER A 478 -15.43 4.94 11.56
CA SER A 478 -14.07 5.47 11.36
C SER A 478 -13.20 4.48 10.59
N THR A 479 -12.22 5.00 9.86
CA THR A 479 -11.25 4.19 9.12
C THR A 479 -9.84 4.53 9.54
N HIS A 480 -8.89 3.61 9.37
CA HIS A 480 -7.47 3.93 9.53
C HIS A 480 -7.01 5.06 8.60
N ASP A 481 -6.25 6.03 9.12
CA ASP A 481 -5.65 7.12 8.35
C ASP A 481 -4.16 6.83 8.07
N HIS A 482 -3.90 6.06 7.01
CA HIS A 482 -2.56 5.74 6.51
C HIS A 482 -1.66 6.97 6.27
N ARG A 483 -2.22 8.17 6.05
CA ARG A 483 -1.41 9.39 5.85
C ARG A 483 -0.63 9.78 7.12
N ASN A 484 -1.07 9.32 8.29
CA ASN A 484 -0.31 9.49 9.53
C ASN A 484 1.01 8.70 9.47
N GLU A 485 0.97 7.47 8.96
CA GLU A 485 2.17 6.63 8.78
C GLU A 485 3.12 7.26 7.75
N GLU A 486 2.60 7.67 6.59
CA GLU A 486 3.40 8.35 5.55
C GLU A 486 4.11 9.61 6.09
N LEU A 487 3.42 10.39 6.94
CA LEU A 487 4.02 11.57 7.56
C LEU A 487 5.10 11.20 8.59
N ILE A 488 4.84 10.19 9.43
CA ILE A 488 5.79 9.71 10.43
C ILE A 488 7.04 9.12 9.75
N ASP A 489 6.87 8.36 8.67
CA ASP A 489 7.96 7.77 7.90
C ASP A 489 8.81 8.85 7.23
N ALA A 490 8.17 9.85 6.60
CA ALA A 490 8.87 10.99 6.01
C ALA A 490 9.69 11.76 7.05
N LEU A 491 9.15 11.97 8.26
CA LEU A 491 9.85 12.65 9.35
C LEU A 491 10.94 11.77 9.97
N THR A 492 10.74 10.46 10.09
CA THR A 492 11.74 9.51 10.57
C THR A 492 12.97 9.54 9.66
N ARG A 493 12.75 9.45 8.33
CA ARG A 493 13.82 9.59 7.33
C ARG A 493 14.52 10.95 7.42
N GLN A 494 13.77 12.03 7.70
CA GLN A 494 14.34 13.36 7.90
C GLN A 494 15.27 13.43 9.13
N PHE A 495 14.89 12.83 10.26
CA PHE A 495 15.74 12.76 11.45
C PHE A 495 17.00 11.91 11.20
N ASP A 496 16.86 10.78 10.50
CA ASP A 496 17.99 9.94 10.13
C ASP A 496 18.98 10.66 9.20
N LEU A 497 18.48 11.47 8.27
CA LEU A 497 19.29 12.34 7.41
C LEU A 497 20.05 13.41 8.21
N TYR A 498 19.37 14.08 9.16
CA TYR A 498 20.04 15.00 10.08
C TYR A 498 21.17 14.31 10.84
N ALA A 499 20.93 13.12 11.36
CA ALA A 499 21.91 12.34 12.11
C ALA A 499 23.12 11.96 11.24
N ARG A 500 22.89 11.43 10.03
CA ARG A 500 23.93 11.11 9.05
C ARG A 500 24.79 12.32 8.69
N LEU A 501 24.18 13.47 8.41
CA LEU A 501 24.92 14.71 8.08
C LEU A 501 25.67 15.28 9.27
N LEU A 502 25.10 15.25 10.47
CA LEU A 502 25.78 15.66 11.70
C LEU A 502 27.02 14.79 11.96
N ALA A 503 26.90 13.48 11.81
CA ALA A 503 28.00 12.52 11.92
C ALA A 503 29.10 12.78 10.88
N ALA A 504 28.73 12.97 9.62
CA ALA A 504 29.69 13.24 8.54
C ALA A 504 30.40 14.59 8.73
N ALA A 505 29.68 15.66 9.04
CA ALA A 505 30.24 16.98 9.31
C ALA A 505 31.20 16.95 10.51
N ALA A 506 30.87 16.18 11.54
CA ALA A 506 31.74 15.95 12.70
C ALA A 506 33.03 15.21 12.34
N ALA A 507 32.94 14.14 11.54
CA ALA A 507 34.10 13.36 11.12
C ALA A 507 35.10 14.20 10.29
N VAL A 508 34.60 15.05 9.38
CA VAL A 508 35.42 15.96 8.56
C VAL A 508 35.94 17.15 9.39
N GLY A 509 35.18 17.60 10.39
CA GLY A 509 35.53 18.76 11.23
C GLY A 509 34.91 20.08 10.77
N GLU A 510 33.80 20.05 10.03
CA GLU A 510 33.08 21.24 9.56
C GLU A 510 32.19 21.84 10.67
N GLY A 511 32.80 22.62 11.58
CA GLY A 511 32.11 23.17 12.75
C GLY A 511 30.89 24.03 12.44
N ARG A 512 30.96 24.90 11.42
CA ARG A 512 29.84 25.79 11.03
C ARG A 512 28.63 25.00 10.52
N LEU A 513 28.86 23.98 9.69
CA LEU A 513 27.79 23.13 9.18
C LEU A 513 27.13 22.36 10.32
N ARG A 514 27.93 21.81 11.23
CA ARG A 514 27.44 21.11 12.43
C ARG A 514 26.56 21.99 13.32
N GLU A 515 26.94 23.25 13.55
CA GLU A 515 26.12 24.21 14.30
C GLU A 515 24.78 24.50 13.62
N SER A 516 24.80 24.70 12.29
CA SER A 516 23.59 24.89 11.50
C SER A 516 22.64 23.69 11.58
N LEU A 517 23.17 22.47 11.37
CA LEU A 517 22.41 21.22 11.46
C LEU A 517 21.85 20.99 12.87
N THR A 518 22.62 21.31 13.91
CA THR A 518 22.17 21.22 15.32
C THR A 518 20.96 22.12 15.58
N LYS A 519 20.97 23.34 15.04
CA LYS A 519 19.82 24.25 15.16
C LYS A 519 18.60 23.71 14.40
N GLY A 520 18.80 23.15 13.22
CA GLY A 520 17.75 22.54 12.40
C GLY A 520 17.07 21.37 13.11
N VAL A 521 17.83 20.34 13.48
CA VAL A 521 17.26 19.13 14.11
C VAL A 521 16.51 19.43 15.41
N ARG A 522 16.99 20.39 16.22
CA ARG A 522 16.32 20.81 17.45
C ARG A 522 15.00 21.53 17.17
N LYS A 523 14.98 22.40 16.16
CA LYS A 523 13.76 23.08 15.73
C LYS A 523 12.71 22.07 15.27
N LEU A 524 13.11 21.09 14.45
CA LEU A 524 12.22 20.03 13.98
C LEU A 524 11.69 19.17 15.13
N ALA A 525 12.56 18.76 16.06
CA ALA A 525 12.18 17.99 17.25
C ALA A 525 11.15 18.73 18.11
N THR A 526 11.40 20.01 18.44
CA THR A 526 10.43 20.82 19.21
C THR A 526 9.09 20.97 18.50
N TRP A 527 9.10 21.12 17.17
CA TRP A 527 7.87 21.20 16.40
C TRP A 527 7.12 19.87 16.38
N TRP A 528 7.79 18.73 16.25
CA TRP A 528 7.12 17.43 16.21
C TRP A 528 6.58 16.99 17.57
N ASP A 529 7.38 17.13 18.63
CA ASP A 529 7.02 16.61 19.96
C ASP A 529 5.79 17.29 20.56
N GLN A 530 5.42 18.49 20.10
CA GLN A 530 4.20 19.19 20.56
C GLN A 530 2.90 18.42 20.27
N PHE A 531 2.91 17.51 19.28
CA PHE A 531 1.75 16.73 18.87
C PHE A 531 1.57 15.43 19.67
N ALA A 532 2.55 15.07 20.51
CA ALA A 532 2.54 13.85 21.34
C ALA A 532 2.20 12.56 20.58
N ALA A 533 2.59 12.46 19.30
CA ALA A 533 2.33 11.28 18.48
C ALA A 533 2.96 9.99 19.05
N TYR A 534 4.05 10.11 19.82
CA TYR A 534 4.74 9.00 20.45
C TYR A 534 4.00 8.36 21.65
N GLU A 535 2.88 8.93 22.09
CA GLU A 535 2.02 8.39 23.17
C GLU A 535 0.89 7.50 22.64
N VAL A 536 0.67 7.44 21.32
CA VAL A 536 -0.42 6.66 20.70
C VAL A 536 0.11 5.28 20.32
N SER A 537 -0.51 4.21 20.83
CA SER A 537 -0.06 2.82 20.62
C SER A 537 -0.26 2.31 19.19
N ASP A 538 -1.27 2.84 18.48
CA ASP A 538 -1.75 2.30 17.21
C ASP A 538 -1.07 2.96 15.98
N VAL A 539 -0.04 3.78 16.20
CA VAL A 539 0.78 4.42 15.15
C VAL A 539 2.28 4.24 15.45
N PRO A 540 3.17 4.32 14.45
CA PRO A 540 4.61 4.20 14.69
C PRO A 540 5.13 5.26 15.67
N ARG A 541 5.89 4.84 16.69
CA ARG A 541 6.44 5.75 17.72
C ARG A 541 7.60 6.57 17.16
N LEU A 542 7.42 7.89 17.06
CA LEU A 542 8.48 8.85 16.74
C LEU A 542 8.59 9.94 17.81
N HIS A 543 9.68 9.94 18.58
CA HIS A 543 10.04 11.01 19.51
C HIS A 543 11.22 11.82 18.97
N GLY A 544 10.96 13.08 18.58
CA GLY A 544 11.93 13.96 17.93
C GLY A 544 13.08 14.35 18.85
N GLY A 545 12.79 14.68 20.12
CA GLY A 545 13.80 15.01 21.12
C GLY A 545 14.82 13.90 21.34
N GLU A 546 14.37 12.66 21.58
CA GLU A 546 15.22 11.47 21.70
C GLU A 546 16.11 11.28 20.47
N ARG A 547 15.55 11.37 19.25
CA ARG A 547 16.30 11.24 17.99
C ARG A 547 17.36 12.34 17.83
N ALA A 548 17.01 13.59 18.14
CA ALA A 548 17.92 14.73 18.05
C ALA A 548 19.08 14.63 19.05
N ASP A 549 18.81 14.25 20.30
CA ASP A 549 19.84 14.11 21.32
C ASP A 549 20.81 12.96 21.02
N ALA A 550 20.29 11.82 20.56
CA ALA A 550 21.11 10.70 20.09
C ALA A 550 22.03 11.11 18.93
N ALA A 551 21.49 11.80 17.91
CA ALA A 551 22.26 12.29 16.77
C ALA A 551 23.39 13.25 17.17
N LEU A 552 23.10 14.19 18.09
CA LEU A 552 24.08 15.16 18.59
C LEU A 552 25.18 14.49 19.41
N HIS A 553 24.83 13.47 20.19
CA HIS A 553 25.81 12.68 20.95
C HIS A 553 26.76 11.93 20.03
N VAL A 554 26.24 11.23 19.02
CA VAL A 554 27.03 10.52 17.98
C VAL A 554 27.98 11.49 17.27
N ALA A 555 27.48 12.64 16.83
CA ALA A 555 28.30 13.65 16.17
C ALA A 555 29.41 14.22 17.07
N ARG A 556 29.16 14.38 18.38
CA ARG A 556 30.22 14.78 19.33
C ARG A 556 31.28 13.68 19.46
N ALA A 557 30.86 12.43 19.60
CA ALA A 557 31.76 11.29 19.72
C ALA A 557 32.66 11.14 18.49
N LEU A 558 32.11 11.24 17.28
CA LEU A 558 32.87 11.18 16.03
C LEU A 558 33.83 12.37 15.84
N ALA A 559 33.43 13.58 16.25
CA ALA A 559 34.32 14.74 16.20
C ALA A 559 35.53 14.60 17.12
N ASP A 560 35.32 14.08 18.33
CA ASP A 560 36.38 13.79 19.28
C ASP A 560 37.30 12.67 18.78
N TRP A 561 36.72 11.61 18.19
CA TRP A 561 37.46 10.51 17.58
C TRP A 561 38.35 11.00 16.44
N SER A 562 37.80 11.77 15.51
CA SER A 562 38.54 12.37 14.38
C SER A 562 39.65 13.32 14.85
N ARG A 563 39.44 14.05 15.95
CA ARG A 563 40.49 14.89 16.56
C ARG A 563 41.64 14.03 17.10
N ARG A 564 41.32 12.94 17.79
CA ARG A 564 42.30 11.99 18.32
C ARG A 564 43.10 11.28 17.22
N ALA A 565 42.43 10.82 16.17
CA ALA A 565 43.10 10.20 15.02
C ALA A 565 44.13 11.15 14.38
N ARG A 566 43.87 12.47 14.37
CA ARG A 566 44.79 13.49 13.85
C ARG A 566 45.98 13.81 14.76
N THR A 567 45.88 13.57 16.07
CA THR A 567 46.96 13.85 17.04
C THR A 567 47.94 12.69 17.19
N GLY A 568 47.69 11.54 16.57
CA GLY A 568 48.61 10.38 16.55
C GLY A 568 48.64 9.56 17.84
N GLU A 569 47.80 9.89 18.82
CA GLU A 569 47.63 9.17 20.08
C GLU A 569 46.71 7.95 19.89
N THR A 570 47.22 6.89 19.25
CA THR A 570 46.43 5.71 18.88
C THR A 570 47.06 4.43 19.42
N GLY A 571 46.40 3.84 20.41
CA GLY A 571 46.67 2.50 20.91
C GLY A 571 45.36 1.76 21.07
N ALA A 572 45.28 0.49 20.63
CA ALA A 572 44.02 -0.27 20.60
C ALA A 572 43.28 -0.37 21.96
N LYS A 573 43.98 -0.29 23.10
CA LYS A 573 43.35 -0.27 24.45
C LYS A 573 42.68 1.07 24.76
N GLU A 574 43.28 2.11 24.24
CA GLU A 574 42.95 3.51 24.44
C GLU A 574 41.75 3.92 23.59
N ASP A 575 41.60 3.27 22.43
CA ASP A 575 40.45 3.38 21.51
C ASP A 575 39.20 2.70 22.08
N ILE A 576 39.36 1.49 22.65
CA ILE A 576 38.27 0.78 23.32
C ILE A 576 37.78 1.58 24.54
N ALA A 577 38.69 2.14 25.34
CA ALA A 577 38.34 2.98 26.48
C ALA A 577 37.54 4.22 26.04
N PHE A 578 37.93 4.87 24.94
CA PHE A 578 37.25 6.05 24.41
C PHE A 578 35.78 5.80 24.05
N TRP A 579 35.50 4.70 23.35
CA TRP A 579 34.14 4.36 22.93
C TRP A 579 33.28 3.87 24.10
N ARG A 580 33.89 3.16 25.05
CA ARG A 580 33.23 2.78 26.31
C ARG A 580 32.77 4.01 27.09
N ASP A 581 33.61 5.03 27.22
CA ASP A 581 33.30 6.25 27.99
C ASP A 581 32.21 7.11 27.32
N ARG A 582 31.87 6.83 26.05
CA ARG A 582 30.83 7.55 25.27
C ARG A 582 29.58 6.71 25.01
N ARG A 583 29.48 5.52 25.61
CA ARG A 583 28.38 4.57 25.42
C ARG A 583 27.02 5.09 25.88
N GLU A 584 26.97 5.86 26.99
CA GLU A 584 25.70 6.25 27.64
C GLU A 584 24.74 7.05 26.76
N GLY A 585 25.22 7.68 25.67
CA GLY A 585 24.35 8.42 24.74
C GLY A 585 23.99 7.68 23.46
N PHE A 586 24.30 6.38 23.34
CA PHE A 586 23.82 5.53 22.25
C PHE A 586 22.51 4.85 22.66
N THR A 587 21.41 5.60 22.58
CA THR A 587 20.07 5.16 23.04
C THR A 587 19.18 4.62 21.91
N SER A 588 19.69 4.54 20.68
CA SER A 588 18.93 4.06 19.52
C SER A 588 19.78 3.18 18.59
N PRO A 589 19.16 2.27 17.81
CA PRO A 589 19.86 1.44 16.82
C PRO A 589 20.64 2.27 15.80
N ALA A 590 20.02 3.36 15.31
CA ALA A 590 20.65 4.28 14.36
C ALA A 590 21.94 4.91 14.92
N ALA A 591 21.98 5.22 16.22
CA ALA A 591 23.16 5.78 16.86
C ALA A 591 24.35 4.79 16.85
N PHE A 592 24.09 3.52 17.18
CA PHE A 592 25.12 2.47 17.08
C PHE A 592 25.56 2.24 15.63
N ALA A 593 24.59 2.08 14.72
CA ALA A 593 24.86 1.81 13.32
C ALA A 593 25.76 2.87 12.68
N GLN A 594 25.46 4.16 12.86
CA GLN A 594 26.26 5.25 12.29
C GLN A 594 27.72 5.24 12.73
N VAL A 595 27.99 4.96 14.01
CA VAL A 595 29.37 4.89 14.52
C VAL A 595 30.07 3.63 14.00
N ILE A 596 29.38 2.49 14.03
CA ILE A 596 29.94 1.21 13.56
C ILE A 596 30.28 1.30 12.06
N GLU A 597 29.39 1.85 11.23
CA GLU A 597 29.63 2.04 9.80
C GLU A 597 30.85 2.93 9.54
N ALA A 598 30.98 4.05 10.28
CA ALA A 598 32.15 4.92 10.15
C ALA A 598 33.46 4.19 10.47
N LEU A 599 33.45 3.29 11.47
CA LEU A 599 34.61 2.47 11.83
C LEU A 599 34.89 1.37 10.82
N LEU A 600 33.85 0.74 10.25
CA LEU A 600 33.98 -0.26 9.18
C LEU A 600 34.62 0.34 7.92
N VAL A 601 34.24 1.57 7.54
CA VAL A 601 34.84 2.30 6.41
C VAL A 601 36.33 2.57 6.64
N GLN A 602 36.72 2.87 7.89
CA GLN A 602 38.12 3.06 8.29
C GLN A 602 38.89 1.74 8.48
N GLN A 603 38.22 0.59 8.32
CA GLN A 603 38.77 -0.75 8.59
C GLN A 603 39.30 -0.92 10.03
N ASP A 604 38.72 -0.17 10.99
CA ASP A 604 39.03 -0.38 12.42
C ASP A 604 38.16 -1.52 12.97
N TRP A 605 38.61 -2.75 12.69
CA TRP A 605 37.91 -3.97 13.09
C TRP A 605 37.81 -4.14 14.61
N ARG A 606 38.71 -3.55 15.40
CA ARG A 606 38.74 -3.74 16.87
C ARG A 606 37.75 -2.81 17.56
N ALA A 607 37.69 -1.54 17.17
CA ALA A 607 36.73 -0.59 17.73
C ALA A 607 35.30 -0.91 17.30
N SER A 608 35.09 -1.26 16.03
CA SER A 608 33.77 -1.70 15.52
C SER A 608 33.28 -2.96 16.22
N LEU A 609 34.15 -3.95 16.46
CA LEU A 609 33.83 -5.13 17.26
C LEU A 609 33.38 -4.75 18.68
N ALA A 610 34.10 -3.86 19.37
CA ALA A 610 33.75 -3.46 20.72
C ALA A 610 32.36 -2.79 20.79
N LEU A 611 32.01 -1.98 19.79
CA LEU A 611 30.70 -1.34 19.72
C LEU A 611 29.57 -2.28 19.32
N LEU A 612 29.80 -3.22 18.41
CA LEU A 612 28.84 -4.29 18.11
C LEU A 612 28.48 -5.06 19.40
N ILE A 613 29.50 -5.46 20.16
CA ILE A 613 29.28 -6.18 21.42
C ILE A 613 28.60 -5.29 22.48
N ALA A 614 28.95 -4.00 22.53
CA ALA A 614 28.29 -3.06 23.45
C ALA A 614 26.81 -2.83 23.13
N TRP A 615 26.44 -2.83 21.84
CA TRP A 615 25.05 -2.79 21.39
C TRP A 615 24.32 -4.08 21.76
N LEU A 616 24.94 -5.23 21.50
CA LEU A 616 24.39 -6.53 21.90
C LEU A 616 24.09 -6.58 23.41
N SER A 617 24.99 -6.08 24.26
CA SER A 617 24.78 -6.01 25.71
C SER A 617 23.66 -5.04 26.15
N GLU A 618 23.18 -4.13 25.28
CA GLU A 618 22.03 -3.26 25.56
C GLU A 618 20.77 -3.70 24.80
N ALA A 619 20.75 -4.91 24.21
CA ALA A 619 19.65 -5.36 23.35
C ALA A 619 18.26 -5.32 24.02
N ALA A 620 18.21 -5.42 25.36
CA ALA A 620 16.97 -5.30 26.14
C ALA A 620 16.40 -3.86 26.19
N ARG A 621 17.23 -2.84 25.94
CA ARG A 621 16.84 -1.43 25.91
C ARG A 621 16.83 -0.85 24.50
N VAL A 622 17.81 -1.25 23.69
CA VAL A 622 18.01 -0.79 22.32
C VAL A 622 17.86 -2.00 21.40
N PRO A 623 16.79 -2.10 20.59
CA PRO A 623 16.58 -3.27 19.76
C PRO A 623 17.74 -3.47 18.78
N LEU A 624 17.94 -4.71 18.33
CA LEU A 624 19.03 -5.05 17.41
C LEU A 624 18.75 -4.58 15.97
N GLU A 625 17.50 -4.26 15.65
CA GLU A 625 17.09 -3.75 14.34
C GLU A 625 16.02 -2.66 14.48
N ASP A 626 16.16 -1.59 13.69
CA ASP A 626 15.14 -0.56 13.49
C ASP A 626 15.40 0.19 12.17
N GLY A 627 14.44 0.17 11.25
CA GLY A 627 14.53 0.82 9.94
C GLY A 627 15.77 0.37 9.15
N THR A 628 16.70 1.31 8.89
CA THR A 628 17.94 1.05 8.13
C THR A 628 19.11 0.55 8.98
N ALA A 629 18.95 0.48 10.31
CA ALA A 629 19.99 0.04 11.22
C ALA A 629 19.75 -1.42 11.62
N SER A 630 20.62 -2.33 11.15
CA SER A 630 20.61 -3.74 11.53
C SER A 630 21.94 -4.17 12.15
N PHE A 631 21.89 -4.69 13.36
CA PHE A 631 23.03 -5.34 14.01
C PHE A 631 23.48 -6.58 13.21
N HIS A 632 22.54 -7.34 12.64
CA HIS A 632 22.82 -8.55 11.87
C HIS A 632 23.60 -8.23 10.59
N ASP A 633 23.15 -7.24 9.82
CA ASP A 633 23.84 -6.80 8.60
C ASP A 633 25.23 -6.23 8.87
N LEU A 634 25.36 -5.40 9.92
CA LEU A 634 26.64 -4.82 10.30
C LEU A 634 27.62 -5.88 10.81
N SER A 635 27.12 -6.90 11.51
CA SER A 635 27.90 -8.06 11.95
C SER A 635 28.39 -8.90 10.76
N ALA A 636 27.54 -9.13 9.75
CA ALA A 636 27.90 -9.83 8.53
C ALA A 636 28.97 -9.06 7.72
N ARG A 637 28.76 -7.75 7.50
CA ARG A 637 29.73 -6.85 6.85
C ARG A 637 31.06 -6.81 7.60
N TRP A 638 31.01 -6.75 8.94
CA TRP A 638 32.21 -6.81 9.78
C TRP A 638 32.95 -8.14 9.59
N LEU A 639 32.24 -9.27 9.60
CA LEU A 639 32.84 -10.60 9.45
C LEU A 639 33.51 -10.77 8.09
N ASP A 640 32.87 -10.34 7.00
CA ASP A 640 33.45 -10.38 5.66
C ASP A 640 34.74 -9.57 5.56
N GLY A 641 34.73 -8.35 6.11
CA GLY A 641 35.93 -7.51 6.19
C GLY A 641 37.04 -8.13 7.05
N ALA A 642 36.68 -8.66 8.22
CA ALA A 642 37.61 -9.33 9.13
C ALA A 642 38.21 -10.61 8.53
N LEU A 643 37.45 -11.38 7.74
CA LEU A 643 37.95 -12.57 7.03
C LEU A 643 38.98 -12.24 5.94
N ALA A 644 38.88 -11.04 5.35
CA ALA A 644 39.84 -10.51 4.37
C ALA A 644 41.08 -9.87 5.02
N ALA A 645 41.02 -9.50 6.30
CA ALA A 645 42.11 -8.84 7.01
C ALA A 645 43.29 -9.77 7.35
N THR A 646 44.48 -9.19 7.57
CA THR A 646 45.69 -9.94 7.95
C THR A 646 45.61 -10.55 9.36
N ASP A 647 44.89 -9.90 10.27
CA ASP A 647 44.74 -10.28 11.68
C ASP A 647 43.53 -11.21 11.92
N ARG A 648 42.95 -11.79 10.85
CA ARG A 648 41.72 -12.61 10.91
C ARG A 648 41.75 -13.73 11.96
N ASP A 649 42.91 -14.36 12.16
CA ASP A 649 43.08 -15.49 13.07
C ASP A 649 42.97 -15.08 14.54
N ALA A 650 43.12 -13.79 14.83
CA ALA A 650 42.89 -13.20 16.16
C ALA A 650 41.49 -12.56 16.28
N LEU A 651 40.97 -11.94 15.22
CA LEU A 651 39.71 -11.20 15.24
C LEU A 651 38.48 -12.11 15.23
N VAL A 652 38.42 -13.07 14.32
CA VAL A 652 37.24 -13.92 14.11
C VAL A 652 36.91 -14.78 15.34
N PRO A 653 37.85 -15.52 15.96
CA PRO A 653 37.50 -16.31 17.14
C PRO A 653 37.11 -15.43 18.33
N ARG A 654 37.74 -14.25 18.48
CA ARG A 654 37.38 -13.30 19.53
C ARG A 654 35.98 -12.72 19.34
N PHE A 655 35.54 -12.48 18.10
CA PHE A 655 34.20 -12.00 17.83
C PHE A 655 33.14 -12.98 18.32
N PHE A 656 33.23 -14.25 17.93
CA PHE A 656 32.28 -15.27 18.38
C PHE A 656 32.33 -15.50 19.90
N ALA A 657 33.51 -15.44 20.52
CA ALA A 657 33.66 -15.50 21.97
C ALA A 657 32.90 -14.39 22.71
N LEU A 658 32.94 -13.17 22.15
CA LEU A 658 32.28 -12.02 22.74
C LEU A 658 30.78 -12.06 22.46
N LEU A 659 30.34 -12.53 21.28
CA LEU A 659 28.92 -12.75 21.01
C LEU A 659 28.31 -13.68 22.05
N SER A 660 28.92 -14.84 22.29
CA SER A 660 28.41 -15.82 23.26
C SER A 660 28.40 -15.30 24.69
N ALA A 661 29.40 -14.49 25.08
CA ALA A 661 29.51 -13.97 26.43
C ALA A 661 28.58 -12.79 26.73
N ASN A 662 28.08 -12.07 25.71
CA ASN A 662 27.33 -10.81 25.88
C ASN A 662 25.89 -10.88 25.37
N ALA A 663 25.50 -11.96 24.71
CA ALA A 663 24.13 -12.15 24.23
C ALA A 663 23.12 -12.45 25.36
N GLU A 664 23.58 -12.83 26.56
CA GLU A 664 22.73 -13.18 27.71
C GLU A 664 21.59 -14.13 27.28
N ASP A 665 20.34 -13.74 27.52
CA ASP A 665 19.13 -14.49 27.18
C ASP A 665 18.94 -14.73 25.66
N LEU A 666 19.54 -13.92 24.80
CA LEU A 666 19.47 -14.09 23.33
C LEU A 666 20.31 -15.28 22.84
N TRP A 667 21.27 -15.77 23.65
CA TRP A 667 22.12 -16.91 23.28
C TRP A 667 21.41 -18.26 23.45
N HIS A 668 20.25 -18.27 24.10
CA HIS A 668 19.50 -19.48 24.42
C HIS A 668 18.18 -19.52 23.65
N VAL A 669 17.71 -20.73 23.35
CA VAL A 669 16.38 -20.92 22.78
C VAL A 669 15.34 -20.48 23.82
N PRO A 670 14.39 -19.60 23.47
CA PRO A 670 13.39 -19.13 24.42
C PRO A 670 12.49 -20.25 24.94
N ALA A 671 11.85 -20.03 26.09
CA ALA A 671 10.76 -20.88 26.56
C ALA A 671 9.42 -20.45 25.94
N VAL A 672 8.48 -21.38 25.77
CA VAL A 672 7.14 -21.08 25.25
C VAL A 672 6.24 -20.53 26.37
N PRO A 673 5.74 -19.28 26.28
CA PRO A 673 4.82 -18.73 27.26
C PRO A 673 3.52 -19.54 27.32
N GLY A 674 3.14 -19.99 28.52
CA GLY A 674 1.92 -20.79 28.72
C GLY A 674 2.00 -22.25 28.29
N GLY A 675 3.18 -22.73 27.86
CA GLY A 675 3.39 -24.15 27.54
C GLY A 675 3.37 -25.03 28.80
N SER A 676 2.75 -26.21 28.70
CA SER A 676 2.68 -27.19 29.80
C SER A 676 4.00 -27.96 30.05
N GLY A 677 5.08 -27.67 29.32
CA GLY A 677 6.36 -28.35 29.39
C GLY A 677 7.45 -27.59 30.18
N GLY A 678 7.78 -28.08 31.39
CA GLY A 678 9.17 -28.13 31.89
C GLY A 678 9.76 -26.97 32.72
N HIS A 679 9.77 -27.15 34.05
CA HIS A 679 10.78 -26.71 35.03
C HIS A 679 11.15 -25.21 35.16
N GLY A 680 10.15 -24.36 35.38
CA GLY A 680 10.31 -23.13 36.17
C GLY A 680 9.80 -23.35 37.59
N ASP A 681 10.63 -23.06 38.59
CA ASP A 681 10.35 -23.14 40.03
C ASP A 681 8.97 -22.52 40.34
N ARG A 682 7.95 -23.34 40.62
CA ARG A 682 6.61 -22.89 41.04
C ARG A 682 6.67 -22.42 42.49
N ALA A 683 7.40 -21.33 42.72
CA ALA A 683 7.60 -20.73 44.04
C ALA A 683 6.31 -20.12 44.65
N TYR A 684 5.21 -20.04 43.88
CA TYR A 684 3.95 -19.44 44.33
C TYR A 684 2.77 -20.42 44.52
N GLU A 685 2.86 -21.67 44.04
CA GLU A 685 1.78 -22.66 44.26
C GLU A 685 1.80 -23.26 45.68
N SER A 686 2.94 -23.22 46.38
CA SER A 686 3.09 -23.78 47.74
C SER A 686 2.46 -22.92 48.85
N ALA A 687 1.92 -21.74 48.54
CA ALA A 687 1.17 -20.91 49.49
C ALA A 687 -0.34 -21.23 49.53
N TYR A 688 -0.85 -22.00 48.55
CA TYR A 688 -2.28 -22.29 48.40
C TYR A 688 -2.63 -23.79 48.25
N GLU A 689 -1.67 -24.70 48.47
CA GLU A 689 -1.97 -26.13 48.61
C GLU A 689 -2.84 -26.37 49.86
N GLY A 690 -4.15 -26.55 49.65
CA GLY A 690 -5.11 -26.92 50.70
C GLY A 690 -6.36 -26.04 50.80
N MET A 691 -6.45 -24.93 50.06
CA MET A 691 -7.68 -24.14 49.97
C MET A 691 -8.53 -24.63 48.79
N THR A 692 -9.52 -25.48 49.06
CA THR A 692 -10.58 -25.77 48.10
C THR A 692 -11.60 -24.64 48.15
N TYR A 693 -11.47 -23.65 47.27
CA TYR A 693 -12.57 -22.72 47.02
C TYR A 693 -13.67 -23.50 46.31
N LYS A 694 -14.80 -23.64 46.98
CA LYS A 694 -15.99 -24.27 46.42
C LYS A 694 -16.86 -23.15 45.87
N ASP A 695 -16.82 -22.99 44.56
CA ASP A 695 -17.70 -22.07 43.86
C ASP A 695 -19.16 -22.43 44.20
N SER A 696 -19.92 -21.41 44.56
CA SER A 696 -21.33 -21.54 44.96
C SER A 696 -22.30 -20.96 43.93
N ALA A 697 -21.77 -20.50 42.78
CA ALA A 697 -22.54 -20.16 41.60
C ALA A 697 -21.98 -20.99 40.43
N ASP A 698 -22.64 -22.10 40.11
CA ASP A 698 -22.32 -22.97 38.97
C ASP A 698 -22.73 -22.28 37.65
N ASP A 699 -22.16 -21.11 37.36
CA ASP A 699 -22.45 -20.28 36.17
C ASP A 699 -21.22 -20.01 35.29
N GLY A 700 -20.05 -20.52 35.69
CA GLY A 700 -18.84 -20.50 34.87
C GLY A 700 -18.20 -19.11 34.69
N GLN A 701 -18.48 -18.14 35.56
CA GLN A 701 -17.84 -16.82 35.53
C GLN A 701 -17.09 -16.49 36.83
N GLU A 702 -15.76 -16.36 36.74
CA GLU A 702 -14.97 -15.79 37.82
C GLU A 702 -15.12 -14.26 37.86
N GLY A 703 -15.88 -13.75 38.84
CA GLY A 703 -15.69 -12.41 39.41
C GLY A 703 -16.13 -11.20 38.57
N ALA A 704 -17.43 -10.98 38.41
CA ALA A 704 -17.96 -9.67 38.03
C ALA A 704 -18.38 -8.87 39.28
N LEU A 705 -17.60 -7.85 39.65
CA LEU A 705 -18.07 -6.77 40.54
C LEU A 705 -19.19 -6.01 39.81
N ALA A 706 -20.38 -5.98 40.41
CA ALA A 706 -21.54 -5.29 39.85
C ALA A 706 -21.23 -3.81 39.57
N GLY A 707 -21.12 -3.46 38.29
CA GLY A 707 -20.87 -2.08 37.81
C GLY A 707 -19.67 -1.91 36.87
N GLY A 708 -18.86 -2.95 36.64
CA GLY A 708 -17.86 -2.95 35.55
C GLY A 708 -18.50 -3.32 34.21
N GLY A 709 -18.00 -2.75 33.10
CA GLY A 709 -18.38 -3.14 31.74
C GLY A 709 -18.13 -4.64 31.45
N PRO A 710 -18.43 -5.12 30.22
CA PRO A 710 -18.22 -6.53 29.87
C PRO A 710 -16.81 -6.98 30.26
N ALA A 711 -16.72 -8.21 30.80
CA ALA A 711 -15.50 -8.78 31.37
C ALA A 711 -14.29 -8.50 30.47
N GLY A 712 -13.21 -8.01 31.10
CA GLY A 712 -11.95 -7.72 30.40
C GLY A 712 -11.48 -8.94 29.61
N ARG A 713 -11.13 -8.71 28.35
CA ARG A 713 -10.61 -9.70 27.39
C ARG A 713 -9.54 -10.58 28.05
N THR A 714 -9.67 -11.90 27.93
CA THR A 714 -8.61 -12.85 28.31
C THR A 714 -7.38 -12.62 27.42
N GLU A 715 -6.25 -12.22 28.00
CA GLU A 715 -5.00 -12.00 27.27
C GLU A 715 -4.45 -13.33 26.73
N PHE A 716 -4.13 -13.40 25.43
CA PHE A 716 -3.44 -14.54 24.83
C PHE A 716 -1.92 -14.35 24.94
N ALA A 717 -1.28 -15.14 25.82
CA ALA A 717 0.13 -14.94 26.22
C ALA A 717 1.15 -14.97 25.06
N LEU A 718 0.85 -15.66 23.95
CA LEU A 718 1.71 -15.65 22.77
C LEU A 718 1.67 -14.32 22.00
N GLU A 719 0.52 -13.61 21.98
CA GLU A 719 0.42 -12.31 21.31
C GLU A 719 1.30 -11.24 21.99
N THR A 720 1.39 -11.26 23.32
CA THR A 720 2.24 -10.32 24.06
C THR A 720 3.72 -10.65 23.94
N ALA A 721 4.07 -11.94 23.80
CA ALA A 721 5.45 -12.41 23.71
C ALA A 721 6.00 -12.51 22.27
N ALA A 722 5.15 -12.41 21.23
CA ALA A 722 5.53 -12.69 19.85
C ALA A 722 6.78 -11.91 19.39
N ARG A 723 6.82 -10.60 19.66
CA ARG A 723 7.93 -9.74 19.27
C ARG A 723 9.26 -10.14 19.91
N ASP A 724 9.26 -10.55 21.18
CA ASP A 724 10.47 -11.00 21.89
C ASP A 724 10.96 -12.34 21.34
N LEU A 725 10.03 -13.28 21.08
CA LEU A 725 10.34 -14.57 20.48
C LEU A 725 10.93 -14.41 19.06
N GLU A 726 10.33 -13.56 18.22
CA GLU A 726 10.84 -13.25 16.87
C GLU A 726 12.26 -12.67 16.93
N GLN A 727 12.51 -11.71 17.82
CA GLN A 727 13.83 -11.10 17.98
C GLN A 727 14.89 -12.14 18.40
N ARG A 728 14.55 -13.05 19.32
CA ARG A 728 15.46 -14.14 19.75
C ARG A 728 15.74 -15.12 18.61
N LEU A 729 14.71 -15.56 17.89
CA LEU A 729 14.85 -16.48 16.76
C LEU A 729 15.66 -15.87 15.60
N ALA A 730 15.45 -14.59 15.31
CA ALA A 730 16.23 -13.85 14.32
C ALA A 730 17.71 -13.76 14.72
N PHE A 731 18.01 -13.51 16.00
CA PHE A 731 19.39 -13.48 16.50
C PHE A 731 20.09 -14.84 16.35
N LEU A 732 19.45 -15.94 16.74
CA LEU A 732 20.01 -17.30 16.57
C LEU A 732 20.27 -17.63 15.10
N SER A 733 19.32 -17.27 14.22
CA SER A 733 19.45 -17.44 12.78
C SER A 733 20.65 -16.65 12.22
N ALA A 734 20.78 -15.37 12.59
CA ALA A 734 21.91 -14.54 12.18
C ALA A 734 23.26 -15.11 12.64
N VAL A 735 23.37 -15.63 13.88
CA VAL A 735 24.60 -16.28 14.36
C VAL A 735 24.91 -17.55 13.55
N ALA A 736 23.90 -18.35 13.21
CA ALA A 736 24.08 -19.53 12.36
C ALA A 736 24.60 -19.17 10.95
N GLU A 737 24.10 -18.09 10.36
CA GLU A 737 24.62 -17.56 9.09
C GLU A 737 26.06 -17.06 9.18
N LEU A 738 26.42 -16.37 10.27
CA LEU A 738 27.79 -15.94 10.55
C LEU A 738 28.73 -17.15 10.67
N TRP A 739 28.33 -18.21 11.38
CA TRP A 739 29.10 -19.46 11.46
C TRP A 739 29.28 -20.12 10.09
N ARG A 740 28.21 -20.19 9.28
CA ARG A 740 28.26 -20.73 7.92
C ARG A 740 29.23 -19.96 7.03
N THR A 741 29.28 -18.64 7.17
CA THR A 741 30.21 -17.76 6.42
C THR A 741 31.66 -17.94 6.87
N ALA A 742 31.88 -18.12 8.17
CA ALA A 742 33.20 -18.35 8.77
C ALA A 742 33.75 -19.76 8.50
N ALA A 743 32.91 -20.75 8.21
CA ALA A 743 33.28 -22.15 8.00
C ALA A 743 34.07 -22.40 6.70
N ARG A 744 35.35 -22.00 6.65
CA ARG A 744 36.25 -22.16 5.49
C ARG A 744 37.42 -23.12 5.77
N PRO A 745 37.81 -24.01 4.82
CA PRO A 745 38.92 -24.94 5.00
C PRO A 745 40.27 -24.28 5.35
N ALA A 746 40.50 -23.06 4.87
CA ALA A 746 41.71 -22.29 5.14
C ALA A 746 41.87 -21.90 6.62
N TYR A 747 40.77 -21.82 7.38
CA TYR A 747 40.78 -21.43 8.80
C TYR A 747 41.28 -22.56 9.71
N VAL A 748 41.01 -23.82 9.35
CA VAL A 748 41.41 -25.00 10.13
C VAL A 748 42.91 -25.29 10.00
N MET A 749 43.52 -24.97 8.85
CA MET A 749 44.94 -25.23 8.58
C MET A 749 45.91 -24.24 9.27
N ALA A 750 45.42 -23.09 9.77
CA ALA A 750 46.26 -21.98 10.22
C ALA A 750 46.55 -21.94 11.73
N ARG A 751 45.92 -22.77 12.58
CA ARG A 751 46.11 -22.73 14.04
C ARG A 751 47.30 -23.58 14.52
N PRO A 752 48.34 -23.00 15.17
CA PRO A 752 49.26 -23.75 16.01
C PRO A 752 48.58 -24.10 17.34
N ALA A 753 48.72 -25.35 17.78
CA ALA A 753 48.14 -25.89 19.00
C ALA A 753 48.74 -25.29 20.29
N GLY A 754 48.39 -24.04 20.66
CA GLY A 754 48.85 -23.50 21.94
C GLY A 754 48.49 -22.06 22.37
N LYS A 755 47.72 -21.28 21.59
CA LYS A 755 47.33 -19.90 21.99
C LYS A 755 45.88 -19.51 21.58
N GLY A 756 44.90 -20.38 21.83
CA GLY A 756 43.47 -20.03 21.68
C GLY A 756 42.83 -19.69 23.02
N LEU A 757 41.84 -18.79 23.05
CA LEU A 757 40.89 -18.71 24.18
C LEU A 757 40.17 -20.06 24.30
N ALA A 758 40.03 -20.57 25.53
CA ALA A 758 39.37 -21.84 25.80
C ALA A 758 37.86 -21.71 25.49
N GLY A 759 37.33 -22.55 24.61
CA GLY A 759 35.92 -22.55 24.20
C GLY A 759 35.64 -21.99 22.80
N ASP A 760 36.59 -21.34 22.12
CA ASP A 760 36.33 -20.62 20.86
C ASP A 760 37.02 -21.27 19.66
N SER A 761 36.47 -22.40 19.22
CA SER A 761 36.90 -23.13 18.03
C SER A 761 35.70 -23.54 17.19
N PRO A 762 35.88 -23.80 15.87
CA PRO A 762 34.80 -24.36 15.05
C PRO A 762 34.18 -25.64 15.62
N GLY A 763 34.92 -26.42 16.41
CA GLY A 763 34.37 -27.58 17.13
C GLY A 763 33.42 -27.20 18.27
N ALA A 764 33.74 -26.15 19.04
CA ALA A 764 32.85 -25.66 20.09
C ALA A 764 31.61 -24.96 19.52
N TRP A 765 31.75 -24.22 18.41
CA TRP A 765 30.60 -23.67 17.69
C TRP A 765 29.67 -24.76 17.17
N LEU A 766 30.25 -25.88 16.70
CA LEU A 766 29.48 -27.06 16.29
C LEU A 766 28.73 -27.69 17.49
N GLU A 767 29.36 -27.82 18.65
CA GLU A 767 28.70 -28.32 19.87
C GLU A 767 27.54 -27.41 20.30
N THR A 768 27.73 -26.08 20.30
CA THR A 768 26.65 -25.12 20.60
C THR A 768 25.52 -25.19 19.58
N ALA A 769 25.83 -25.24 18.29
CA ALA A 769 24.83 -25.35 17.24
C ALA A 769 24.01 -26.65 17.35
N LEU A 770 24.64 -27.76 17.73
CA LEU A 770 23.96 -29.03 17.99
C LEU A 770 23.00 -28.93 19.18
N GLN A 771 23.39 -28.26 20.26
CA GLN A 771 22.51 -28.02 21.40
C GLN A 771 21.32 -27.14 21.00
N TRP A 772 21.56 -26.01 20.34
CA TRP A 772 20.49 -25.13 19.84
C TRP A 772 19.52 -25.87 18.94
N HIS A 773 20.01 -26.73 18.05
CA HIS A 773 19.14 -27.48 17.15
C HIS A 773 18.19 -28.41 17.93
N HIS A 774 18.68 -29.09 18.97
CA HIS A 774 17.86 -29.93 19.83
C HIS A 774 16.81 -29.11 20.59
N ASP A 775 17.23 -28.01 21.22
CA ASP A 775 16.36 -27.14 22.01
C ASP A 775 15.28 -26.48 21.12
N LEU A 776 15.62 -26.09 19.89
CA LEU A 776 14.66 -25.53 18.93
C LEU A 776 13.64 -26.56 18.45
N GLU A 777 14.02 -27.83 18.27
CA GLU A 777 13.06 -28.91 17.96
C GLU A 777 12.02 -29.08 19.09
N GLU A 778 12.45 -29.04 20.35
CA GLU A 778 11.56 -29.07 21.51
C GLU A 778 10.68 -27.82 21.60
N PHE A 779 11.25 -26.64 21.35
CA PHE A 779 10.54 -25.37 21.32
C PHE A 779 9.42 -25.36 20.28
N VAL A 780 9.71 -25.83 19.06
CA VAL A 780 8.75 -25.91 17.95
C VAL A 780 7.58 -26.83 18.29
N GLU A 781 7.83 -28.00 18.88
CA GLU A 781 6.76 -28.93 19.30
C GLU A 781 5.91 -28.31 20.42
N THR A 782 6.54 -27.70 21.42
CA THR A 782 5.83 -27.04 22.52
C THR A 782 4.96 -25.88 22.02
N LEU A 783 5.47 -25.08 21.08
CA LEU A 783 4.74 -23.95 20.52
C LEU A 783 3.56 -24.43 19.65
N HIS A 784 3.71 -25.55 18.94
CA HIS A 784 2.63 -26.20 18.20
C HIS A 784 1.51 -26.74 19.10
N GLU A 785 1.81 -27.15 20.33
CA GLU A 785 0.83 -27.66 21.31
C GLU A 785 0.00 -26.56 21.99
N VAL A 786 0.37 -25.28 21.89
CA VAL A 786 -0.39 -24.18 22.52
C VAL A 786 -1.80 -24.08 21.93
N GLU A 787 -2.83 -24.22 22.76
CA GLU A 787 -4.22 -24.13 22.33
C GLU A 787 -4.62 -22.67 22.05
N VAL A 788 -5.29 -22.44 20.91
CA VAL A 788 -5.90 -21.15 20.57
C VAL A 788 -7.37 -21.22 21.00
N PRO A 789 -7.87 -20.30 21.86
CA PRO A 789 -9.25 -20.33 22.32
C PRO A 789 -10.25 -20.30 21.16
N ASP A 790 -11.28 -21.15 21.21
CA ASP A 790 -12.35 -21.18 20.20
C ASP A 790 -13.16 -19.86 20.20
N PRO A 791 -13.61 -19.36 19.02
CA PRO A 791 -14.45 -18.17 18.95
C PRO A 791 -15.87 -18.47 19.47
N SER A 792 -16.45 -17.57 20.26
CA SER A 792 -17.80 -17.72 20.83
C SER A 792 -18.93 -17.46 19.82
N GLY A 793 -18.68 -16.77 18.70
CA GLY A 793 -19.63 -16.55 17.60
C GLY A 793 -19.48 -15.15 16.97
N GLY A 794 -20.02 -14.92 15.77
CA GLY A 794 -19.93 -13.61 15.09
C GLY A 794 -18.59 -13.29 14.39
N VAL A 795 -18.60 -12.28 13.52
CA VAL A 795 -17.48 -11.97 12.60
C VAL A 795 -16.23 -11.43 13.32
N ASP A 796 -16.39 -10.54 14.29
CA ASP A 796 -15.25 -9.92 15.00
C ASP A 796 -14.45 -10.95 15.82
N GLU A 797 -15.13 -11.91 16.45
CA GLU A 797 -14.49 -12.97 17.23
C GLU A 797 -13.79 -14.00 16.34
N VAL A 798 -14.35 -14.29 15.16
CA VAL A 798 -13.69 -15.11 14.13
C VAL A 798 -12.42 -14.42 13.60
N MET A 799 -12.45 -13.09 13.45
CA MET A 799 -11.26 -12.31 13.07
C MET A 799 -10.19 -12.31 14.16
N GLU A 800 -10.58 -12.26 15.45
CA GLU A 800 -9.66 -12.38 16.58
C GLU A 800 -9.02 -13.78 16.65
N TYR A 801 -9.81 -14.83 16.45
CA TYR A 801 -9.31 -16.20 16.32
C TYR A 801 -8.30 -16.36 15.18
N ASP A 802 -8.59 -15.80 13.99
CA ASP A 802 -7.64 -15.80 12.85
C ASP A 802 -6.33 -15.12 13.24
N ARG A 803 -6.39 -13.94 13.87
CA ARG A 803 -5.19 -13.22 14.33
C ARG A 803 -4.33 -14.03 15.30
N ARG A 804 -4.94 -14.61 16.34
CA ARG A 804 -4.22 -15.42 17.35
C ARG A 804 -3.56 -16.65 16.72
N ARG A 805 -4.28 -17.33 15.85
CA ARG A 805 -3.75 -18.48 15.11
C ARG A 805 -2.63 -18.09 14.16
N MET A 806 -2.76 -16.96 13.45
CA MET A 806 -1.69 -16.42 12.60
C MET A 806 -0.42 -16.16 13.40
N THR A 807 -0.53 -15.55 14.58
CA THR A 807 0.62 -15.30 15.45
C THR A 807 1.31 -16.62 15.84
N LYS A 808 0.55 -17.63 16.28
CA LYS A 808 1.10 -18.96 16.61
C LYS A 808 1.77 -19.63 15.40
N ASP A 809 1.09 -19.66 14.25
CA ASP A 809 1.60 -20.30 13.03
C ASP A 809 2.86 -19.57 12.53
N HIS A 810 2.87 -18.24 12.56
CA HIS A 810 4.03 -17.42 12.18
C HIS A 810 5.24 -17.71 13.07
N LEU A 811 5.06 -17.71 14.40
CA LEU A 811 6.14 -18.02 15.34
C LEU A 811 6.68 -19.44 15.16
N THR A 812 5.79 -20.41 14.93
CA THR A 812 6.21 -21.80 14.65
C THR A 812 7.01 -21.88 13.35
N ASP A 813 6.57 -21.19 12.30
CA ASP A 813 7.26 -21.16 11.01
C ASP A 813 8.63 -20.47 11.11
N THR A 814 8.72 -19.35 11.81
CA THR A 814 9.99 -18.65 12.10
C THR A 814 10.94 -19.56 12.87
N ALA A 815 10.46 -20.28 13.88
CA ALA A 815 11.27 -21.23 14.65
C ALA A 815 11.75 -22.42 13.80
N LEU A 816 10.89 -22.96 12.93
CA LEU A 816 11.25 -23.99 11.96
C LEU A 816 12.34 -23.51 10.99
N ASP A 817 12.26 -22.26 10.52
CA ASP A 817 13.27 -21.67 9.64
C ASP A 817 14.61 -21.47 10.37
N THR A 818 14.57 -21.02 11.64
CA THR A 818 15.76 -20.98 12.51
C THR A 818 16.37 -22.37 12.70
N CYS A 819 15.57 -23.42 12.92
CA CYS A 819 16.08 -24.80 12.97
C CYS A 819 16.84 -25.18 11.70
N VAL A 820 16.29 -24.83 10.53
CA VAL A 820 16.89 -25.13 9.23
C VAL A 820 18.21 -24.39 9.03
N GLU A 821 18.29 -23.11 9.40
CA GLU A 821 19.53 -22.32 9.31
C GLU A 821 20.61 -22.83 10.28
N VAL A 822 20.25 -23.17 11.52
CA VAL A 822 21.16 -23.84 12.47
C VAL A 822 21.65 -25.18 11.89
N GLY A 823 20.75 -25.96 11.28
CA GLY A 823 21.11 -27.19 10.58
C GLY A 823 22.09 -26.99 9.41
N ARG A 824 21.95 -25.88 8.65
CA ARG A 824 22.91 -25.49 7.59
C ARG A 824 24.27 -25.14 8.19
N ALA A 825 24.30 -24.43 9.31
CA ALA A 825 25.54 -24.09 10.01
C ALA A 825 26.26 -25.34 10.55
N ILE A 826 25.53 -26.28 11.17
CA ILE A 826 26.05 -27.58 11.63
C ILE A 826 26.77 -28.30 10.49
N ARG A 827 26.12 -28.42 9.31
CA ARG A 827 26.73 -29.08 8.14
C ARG A 827 27.99 -28.37 7.64
N ALA A 828 27.97 -27.05 7.56
CA ALA A 828 29.12 -26.25 7.15
C ALA A 828 30.31 -26.40 8.11
N LEU A 829 30.06 -26.37 9.42
CA LEU A 829 31.08 -26.56 10.45
C LEU A 829 31.62 -28.00 10.48
N ALA A 830 30.75 -29.01 10.38
CA ALA A 830 31.17 -30.41 10.34
C ALA A 830 32.03 -30.74 9.11
N ALA A 831 31.79 -30.08 7.97
CA ALA A 831 32.59 -30.27 6.75
C ALA A 831 34.06 -29.85 6.91
N ILE A 832 34.38 -28.97 7.88
CA ILE A 832 35.73 -28.46 8.12
C ILE A 832 36.41 -29.05 9.38
N THR A 833 35.67 -29.54 10.37
CA THR A 833 36.23 -30.00 11.66
C THR A 833 36.57 -31.50 11.72
N ASP A 834 36.20 -32.30 10.71
CA ASP A 834 36.21 -33.78 10.77
C ASP A 834 35.41 -34.34 11.98
N GLY A 835 34.55 -33.51 12.59
CA GLY A 835 33.65 -33.90 13.67
C GLY A 835 32.53 -34.81 13.16
N PRO A 836 31.90 -35.59 14.05
CA PRO A 836 30.72 -36.34 13.67
C PRO A 836 29.63 -35.36 13.18
N THR A 837 29.12 -35.53 11.96
CA THR A 837 27.78 -35.06 11.62
C THR A 837 26.86 -35.83 12.56
N ALA A 838 26.41 -35.19 13.64
CA ALA A 838 25.73 -35.86 14.72
C ALA A 838 24.56 -36.67 14.17
N ALA A 839 24.69 -37.99 14.21
CA ALA A 839 23.60 -38.90 13.99
C ALA A 839 22.75 -38.87 15.27
N SER A 840 21.78 -37.96 15.34
CA SER A 840 20.58 -38.20 16.14
C SER A 840 20.04 -39.60 15.79
N ALA A 841 19.42 -40.30 16.73
CA ALA A 841 18.77 -41.58 16.44
C ALA A 841 17.67 -41.45 15.35
N ASP A 842 17.18 -40.22 15.14
CA ASP A 842 16.21 -39.83 14.10
C ASP A 842 16.83 -39.11 12.87
N ALA A 843 18.16 -39.01 12.78
CA ALA A 843 18.85 -38.32 11.67
C ALA A 843 18.54 -38.95 10.30
N ALA A 844 18.32 -38.10 9.29
CA ALA A 844 17.90 -38.58 7.99
C ALA A 844 19.04 -39.38 7.31
N PRO A 845 18.75 -40.52 6.64
CA PRO A 845 19.79 -41.38 6.04
C PRO A 845 20.72 -40.69 5.02
N TRP A 846 20.31 -39.54 4.50
CA TRP A 846 21.08 -38.77 3.53
C TRP A 846 22.16 -37.88 4.15
N GLU A 847 22.07 -37.51 5.43
CA GLU A 847 22.95 -36.52 6.06
C GLU A 847 24.43 -36.91 6.00
N ALA A 848 24.75 -38.18 6.29
CA ALA A 848 26.12 -38.70 6.22
C ALA A 848 26.67 -38.69 4.77
N ALA A 849 25.81 -38.91 3.77
CA ALA A 849 26.21 -38.83 2.36
C ALA A 849 26.38 -37.37 1.91
N ALA A 850 25.54 -36.46 2.41
CA ALA A 850 25.60 -35.04 2.12
C ALA A 850 26.90 -34.41 2.64
N GLY A 851 27.31 -34.73 3.86
CA GLY A 851 28.57 -34.23 4.43
C GLY A 851 29.80 -34.50 3.56
N ARG A 852 29.87 -35.68 2.90
CA ARG A 852 30.95 -36.00 1.94
C ARG A 852 30.93 -35.11 0.70
N VAL A 853 29.74 -34.87 0.15
CA VAL A 853 29.55 -34.02 -1.03
C VAL A 853 29.86 -32.57 -0.68
N GLU A 854 29.36 -32.05 0.44
CA GLU A 854 29.62 -30.68 0.89
C GLU A 854 31.09 -30.43 1.19
N LYS A 855 31.80 -31.41 1.78
CA LYS A 855 33.26 -31.35 1.95
C LYS A 855 34.00 -31.26 0.60
N ALA A 856 33.56 -32.03 -0.40
CA ALA A 856 34.13 -31.98 -1.75
C ALA A 856 33.84 -30.65 -2.46
N VAL A 857 32.63 -30.10 -2.29
CA VAL A 857 32.21 -28.77 -2.78
C VAL A 857 33.05 -27.67 -2.14
N ALA A 858 33.20 -27.68 -0.81
CA ALA A 858 34.00 -26.71 -0.06
C ALA A 858 35.49 -26.75 -0.46
N ALA A 859 36.01 -27.93 -0.78
CA ALA A 859 37.37 -28.12 -1.31
C ALA A 859 37.50 -27.80 -2.81
N ARG A 860 36.40 -27.43 -3.50
CA ARG A 860 36.30 -27.21 -4.96
C ARG A 860 36.84 -28.39 -5.79
N ARG A 861 36.60 -29.64 -5.35
CA ARG A 861 37.05 -30.87 -6.03
C ARG A 861 35.91 -31.52 -6.83
N SER A 862 35.71 -31.07 -8.07
CA SER A 862 34.58 -31.51 -8.90
C SER A 862 34.50 -33.04 -9.11
N GLU A 863 35.62 -33.74 -9.26
CA GLU A 863 35.61 -35.22 -9.40
C GLU A 863 35.14 -35.91 -8.11
N ALA A 864 35.57 -35.45 -6.94
CA ALA A 864 35.12 -36.00 -5.66
C ALA A 864 33.64 -35.74 -5.40
N VAL A 865 33.09 -34.63 -5.93
CA VAL A 865 31.64 -34.38 -5.92
C VAL A 865 30.91 -35.41 -6.77
N ARG A 866 31.41 -35.71 -7.99
CA ARG A 866 30.81 -36.73 -8.88
C ARG A 866 30.82 -38.13 -8.25
N ASP A 867 31.89 -38.50 -7.57
CA ASP A 867 31.98 -39.80 -6.87
C ASP A 867 31.02 -39.89 -5.67
N GLY A 868 30.85 -38.79 -4.94
CA GLY A 868 29.99 -38.72 -3.76
C GLY A 868 28.49 -38.59 -4.05
N LEU A 869 28.11 -38.16 -5.26
CA LEU A 869 26.73 -37.85 -5.62
C LEU A 869 25.79 -39.08 -5.73
N PRO A 870 26.17 -40.22 -6.34
CA PRO A 870 25.25 -41.37 -6.46
C PRO A 870 24.78 -41.95 -5.12
N PRO A 871 25.63 -42.11 -4.07
CA PRO A 871 25.16 -42.45 -2.73
C PRO A 871 24.16 -41.45 -2.15
N LEU A 872 24.40 -40.14 -2.32
CA LEU A 872 23.50 -39.09 -1.84
C LEU A 872 22.14 -39.15 -2.55
N VAL A 873 22.14 -39.23 -3.88
CA VAL A 873 20.91 -39.32 -4.70
C VAL A 873 20.06 -40.52 -4.29
N ARG A 874 20.67 -41.69 -4.03
CA ARG A 874 19.94 -42.89 -3.56
C ARG A 874 19.31 -42.70 -2.18
N ALA A 875 20.00 -42.01 -1.26
CA ALA A 875 19.48 -41.74 0.07
C ALA A 875 18.32 -40.73 0.02
N MET A 876 18.48 -39.63 -0.73
CA MET A 876 17.46 -38.58 -0.84
C MET A 876 16.21 -39.01 -1.62
N GLY A 877 16.33 -39.95 -2.57
CA GLY A 877 15.20 -40.36 -3.40
C GLY A 877 13.99 -40.95 -2.64
N ARG A 878 14.13 -41.25 -1.34
CA ARG A 878 13.05 -41.72 -0.45
C ARG A 878 12.48 -40.65 0.47
N GLU A 879 13.10 -39.47 0.52
CA GLU A 879 12.69 -38.40 1.43
C GLU A 879 11.43 -37.68 0.91
N PRO A 880 10.52 -37.25 1.81
CA PRO A 880 9.40 -36.40 1.45
C PRO A 880 9.90 -34.98 1.15
N LEU A 881 9.59 -34.48 -0.05
CA LEU A 881 9.80 -33.06 -0.37
C LEU A 881 8.55 -32.21 -0.09
N LEU A 882 7.38 -32.85 -0.09
CA LEU A 882 6.09 -32.20 0.18
C LEU A 882 5.74 -32.33 1.65
N PHE A 883 5.20 -31.26 2.22
CA PHE A 883 4.63 -31.22 3.57
C PHE A 883 3.25 -30.54 3.54
N VAL A 884 2.49 -30.73 4.62
CA VAL A 884 1.24 -29.98 4.86
C VAL A 884 1.63 -28.76 5.70
N PRO A 885 1.30 -27.52 5.29
CA PRO A 885 1.56 -26.31 6.08
C PRO A 885 0.82 -26.30 7.41
N LEU A 886 1.32 -25.54 8.38
CA LEU A 886 0.70 -25.39 9.70
C LEU A 886 -0.74 -24.86 9.60
N SER A 887 -0.98 -23.90 8.71
CA SER A 887 -2.30 -23.32 8.44
C SER A 887 -3.35 -24.34 8.01
N GLU A 888 -2.93 -25.47 7.43
CA GLU A 888 -3.75 -26.58 6.93
C GLU A 888 -3.68 -27.81 7.87
N GLY A 889 -3.20 -27.64 9.11
CA GLY A 889 -3.10 -28.70 10.11
C GLY A 889 -1.84 -29.56 10.01
N GLY A 890 -0.79 -29.05 9.37
CA GLY A 890 0.53 -29.68 9.30
C GLY A 890 1.17 -29.87 10.68
N ARG A 891 2.01 -30.90 10.81
CA ARG A 891 2.83 -31.12 12.02
C ARG A 891 4.25 -30.62 11.80
N PRO A 892 4.94 -30.07 12.82
CA PRO A 892 6.24 -29.45 12.63
C PRO A 892 7.35 -30.40 12.15
N ARG A 893 7.51 -31.59 12.73
CA ARG A 893 8.53 -32.57 12.32
C ARG A 893 8.59 -32.88 10.82
N PRO A 894 7.47 -33.27 10.15
CA PRO A 894 7.47 -33.43 8.69
C PRO A 894 7.89 -32.18 7.91
N ILE A 895 7.48 -30.99 8.37
CA ILE A 895 7.83 -29.71 7.75
C ILE A 895 9.33 -29.48 7.85
N LEU A 896 9.89 -29.62 9.06
CA LEU A 896 11.33 -29.46 9.32
C LEU A 896 12.16 -30.41 8.45
N ARG A 897 11.77 -31.69 8.38
CA ARG A 897 12.47 -32.69 7.56
C ARG A 897 12.48 -32.34 6.07
N ALA A 898 11.34 -31.87 5.54
CA ALA A 898 11.23 -31.43 4.15
C ALA A 898 12.06 -30.15 3.91
N ARG A 899 11.95 -29.14 4.77
CA ARG A 899 12.71 -27.87 4.67
C ARG A 899 14.23 -28.08 4.81
N ALA A 900 14.68 -28.98 5.68
CA ALA A 900 16.09 -29.34 5.80
C ALA A 900 16.63 -30.02 4.53
N THR A 901 15.84 -30.89 3.91
CA THR A 901 16.17 -31.54 2.64
C THR A 901 16.21 -30.52 1.49
N LEU A 902 15.22 -29.61 1.44
CA LEU A 902 15.16 -28.49 0.49
C LEU A 902 16.39 -27.60 0.62
N ALA A 903 16.75 -27.21 1.85
CA ALA A 903 17.91 -26.40 2.15
C ALA A 903 19.24 -26.97 1.62
N LEU A 904 19.43 -28.30 1.72
CA LEU A 904 20.58 -28.94 1.10
C LEU A 904 20.52 -28.81 -0.43
N LEU A 905 19.37 -29.12 -1.05
CA LEU A 905 19.20 -29.03 -2.49
C LEU A 905 19.49 -27.62 -3.00
N GLU A 906 18.99 -26.57 -2.34
CA GLU A 906 19.28 -25.17 -2.65
C GLU A 906 20.79 -24.90 -2.68
N SER A 907 21.48 -25.23 -1.58
CA SER A 907 22.94 -25.05 -1.46
C SER A 907 23.71 -25.76 -2.57
N LEU A 908 23.32 -26.99 -2.93
CA LEU A 908 23.97 -27.75 -4.00
C LEU A 908 23.67 -27.17 -5.39
N LEU A 909 22.42 -26.77 -5.65
CA LEU A 909 22.01 -26.19 -6.94
C LEU A 909 22.67 -24.83 -7.21
N GLU A 910 22.98 -24.06 -6.17
CA GLU A 910 23.76 -22.82 -6.28
C GLU A 910 25.24 -23.08 -6.54
N ARG A 911 25.82 -24.08 -5.85
CA ARG A 911 27.28 -24.32 -5.85
C ARG A 911 27.77 -25.24 -6.97
N PHE A 912 26.92 -26.08 -7.54
CA PHE A 912 27.30 -27.02 -8.60
C PHE A 912 27.63 -26.34 -9.93
N PRO A 913 26.82 -25.40 -10.46
CA PRO A 913 27.11 -24.79 -11.75
C PRO A 913 28.47 -24.08 -11.80
N PRO A 914 28.89 -23.25 -10.81
CA PRO A 914 30.22 -22.63 -10.81
C PRO A 914 31.40 -23.60 -10.74
N LEU A 915 31.18 -24.87 -10.40
CA LEU A 915 32.18 -25.96 -10.41
C LEU A 915 32.21 -26.73 -11.75
N GLY A 916 31.43 -26.29 -12.75
CA GLY A 916 31.28 -26.96 -14.04
C GLY A 916 30.31 -28.15 -14.04
N LEU A 917 29.52 -28.33 -12.98
CA LEU A 917 28.63 -29.49 -12.76
C LEU A 917 27.20 -29.24 -13.27
N ILE A 918 27.07 -28.74 -14.51
CA ILE A 918 25.78 -28.35 -15.10
C ILE A 918 24.85 -29.56 -15.29
N ARG A 919 25.40 -30.69 -15.74
CA ARG A 919 24.62 -31.92 -15.97
C ARG A 919 24.11 -32.49 -14.66
N GLU A 920 24.95 -32.51 -13.64
CA GLU A 920 24.64 -32.97 -12.30
C GLU A 920 23.55 -32.09 -11.66
N THR A 921 23.61 -30.77 -11.88
CA THR A 921 22.56 -29.82 -11.49
C THR A 921 21.21 -30.19 -12.11
N TYR A 922 21.17 -30.46 -13.42
CA TYR A 922 19.94 -30.90 -14.11
C TYR A 922 19.39 -32.22 -13.53
N HIS A 923 20.26 -33.19 -13.24
CA HIS A 923 19.84 -34.45 -12.61
C HIS A 923 19.33 -34.26 -11.17
N LEU A 924 19.89 -33.33 -10.42
CA LEU A 924 19.43 -33.01 -9.07
C LEU A 924 18.03 -32.37 -9.09
N VAL A 925 17.74 -31.51 -10.06
CA VAL A 925 16.38 -30.99 -10.29
C VAL A 925 15.41 -32.13 -10.65
N ARG A 926 15.82 -33.08 -11.50
CA ARG A 926 14.99 -34.27 -11.80
C ARG A 926 14.73 -35.12 -10.56
N LEU A 927 15.72 -35.26 -9.68
CA LEU A 927 15.58 -35.96 -8.41
C LEU A 927 14.54 -35.25 -7.53
N ALA A 928 14.69 -33.94 -7.32
CA ALA A 928 13.77 -33.14 -6.52
C ALA A 928 12.32 -33.31 -6.99
N LYS A 929 12.08 -33.23 -8.31
CA LYS A 929 10.76 -33.51 -8.90
C LYS A 929 10.26 -34.92 -8.60
N SER A 930 11.13 -35.93 -8.67
CA SER A 930 10.72 -37.31 -8.37
C SER A 930 10.35 -37.50 -6.90
N MET A 931 11.00 -36.75 -6.00
CA MET A 931 10.75 -36.77 -4.55
C MET A 931 9.41 -36.15 -4.18
N GLU A 932 8.80 -35.32 -5.04
CA GLU A 932 7.44 -34.82 -4.82
C GLU A 932 6.39 -35.94 -4.73
N LYS A 933 6.71 -37.13 -5.21
CA LYS A 933 5.84 -38.31 -5.08
C LYS A 933 5.82 -38.88 -3.65
N ASN A 934 6.76 -38.51 -2.80
CA ASN A 934 7.01 -39.13 -1.49
C ASN A 934 6.30 -38.42 -0.31
N GLY A 935 5.23 -37.67 -0.54
CA GLY A 935 4.53 -36.90 0.50
C GLY A 935 3.48 -37.68 1.31
N PRO A 936 2.90 -37.06 2.36
CA PRO A 936 1.84 -37.65 3.17
C PRO A 936 0.59 -38.03 2.33
N GLU A 937 -0.14 -39.05 2.80
CA GLU A 937 -1.30 -39.63 2.08
C GLU A 937 -2.52 -38.70 2.01
N SER A 938 -2.64 -37.73 2.92
CA SER A 938 -3.79 -36.80 3.04
C SER A 938 -3.37 -35.36 3.41
N GLY A 939 -4.21 -34.38 3.06
CA GLY A 939 -4.01 -32.94 3.35
C GLY A 939 -3.59 -32.11 2.13
N ARG A 940 -3.77 -30.79 2.20
CA ARG A 940 -3.29 -29.85 1.17
C ARG A 940 -1.76 -29.74 1.28
N ARG A 941 -1.06 -30.20 0.25
CA ARG A 941 0.40 -30.27 0.22
C ARG A 941 0.98 -29.04 -0.48
N VAL A 942 2.09 -28.52 0.05
CA VAL A 942 2.87 -27.46 -0.61
C VAL A 942 4.08 -28.06 -1.30
N SER A 943 4.30 -27.62 -2.54
CA SER A 943 5.50 -27.94 -3.31
C SER A 943 6.44 -26.74 -3.34
N GLU A 944 7.65 -26.96 -2.86
CA GLU A 944 8.78 -26.01 -2.96
C GLU A 944 9.64 -26.26 -4.20
N PHE A 945 9.16 -27.08 -5.14
CA PHE A 945 9.90 -27.38 -6.36
C PHE A 945 10.09 -26.15 -7.25
N ASP A 946 9.15 -25.19 -7.25
CA ASP A 946 9.30 -23.91 -7.97
C ASP A 946 10.57 -23.17 -7.55
N ARG A 947 10.80 -23.06 -6.24
CA ARG A 947 11.98 -22.42 -5.66
C ARG A 947 13.27 -23.11 -6.09
N LEU A 948 13.35 -24.43 -5.92
CA LEU A 948 14.52 -25.21 -6.35
C LEU A 948 14.79 -25.08 -7.86
N PHE A 949 13.74 -25.16 -8.67
CA PHE A 949 13.84 -25.07 -10.12
C PHE A 949 14.41 -23.71 -10.55
N ARG A 950 13.93 -22.62 -9.95
CA ARG A 950 14.41 -21.25 -10.23
C ARG A 950 15.88 -21.08 -9.88
N ILE A 951 16.27 -21.51 -8.67
CA ILE A 951 17.66 -21.46 -8.22
C ILE A 951 18.55 -22.21 -9.22
N ALA A 952 18.19 -23.46 -9.56
CA ALA A 952 18.94 -24.27 -10.49
C ALA A 952 19.09 -23.62 -11.87
N LEU A 953 17.97 -23.19 -12.47
CA LEU A 953 18.00 -22.59 -13.81
C LEU A 953 18.77 -21.27 -13.82
N ARG A 954 18.55 -20.40 -12.82
CA ARG A 954 19.26 -19.12 -12.69
C ARG A 954 20.75 -19.34 -12.51
N SER A 955 21.18 -20.23 -11.62
CA SER A 955 22.61 -20.53 -11.41
C SER A 955 23.27 -21.14 -12.64
N VAL A 956 22.58 -22.02 -13.38
CA VAL A 956 23.09 -22.59 -14.65
C VAL A 956 23.21 -21.52 -15.73
N VAL A 957 22.18 -20.68 -15.91
CA VAL A 957 22.19 -19.61 -16.91
C VAL A 957 23.22 -18.55 -16.55
N ASP A 958 23.30 -18.10 -15.29
CA ASP A 958 24.30 -17.13 -14.84
C ASP A 958 25.73 -17.65 -15.07
N THR A 959 25.99 -18.92 -14.74
CA THR A 959 27.29 -19.54 -14.99
C THR A 959 27.62 -19.62 -16.47
N LEU A 960 26.65 -19.98 -17.32
CA LEU A 960 26.83 -20.00 -18.78
C LEU A 960 27.17 -18.60 -19.30
N LEU A 961 26.41 -17.58 -18.88
CA LEU A 961 26.59 -16.20 -19.34
C LEU A 961 27.93 -15.61 -18.85
N ASP A 962 28.36 -15.93 -17.63
CA ASP A 962 29.67 -15.53 -17.11
C ASP A 962 30.80 -16.22 -17.87
N ALA A 963 30.70 -17.53 -18.14
CA ALA A 963 31.67 -18.26 -18.95
C ALA A 963 31.72 -17.76 -20.41
N ALA A 964 30.57 -17.36 -20.97
CA ALA A 964 30.48 -16.81 -22.33
C ALA A 964 31.24 -15.48 -22.50
N ARG A 965 31.49 -14.73 -21.42
CA ARG A 965 32.29 -13.49 -21.48
C ARG A 965 33.75 -13.72 -21.86
N GLU A 966 34.26 -14.93 -21.58
CA GLU A 966 35.62 -15.39 -21.84
C GLU A 966 35.76 -16.13 -23.19
N TRP A 967 34.67 -16.30 -23.96
CA TRP A 967 34.74 -16.87 -25.31
C TRP A 967 35.46 -15.89 -26.26
N ASP A 968 36.32 -16.42 -27.14
CA ASP A 968 37.26 -15.66 -27.96
C ASP A 968 36.52 -14.64 -28.85
N ARG A 969 36.70 -13.33 -28.62
CA ARG A 969 35.76 -12.28 -29.07
C ARG A 969 35.94 -11.85 -30.54
N ASP A 970 35.41 -12.60 -31.49
CA ASP A 970 35.12 -12.10 -32.85
C ASP A 970 33.64 -11.67 -32.97
N GLN A 971 33.42 -10.36 -33.04
CA GLN A 971 32.23 -9.62 -32.56
C GLN A 971 30.90 -9.77 -33.33
N THR A 972 30.73 -10.72 -34.25
CA THR A 972 29.43 -10.87 -34.97
C THR A 972 28.97 -12.31 -35.21
N ALA A 973 29.84 -13.31 -35.03
CA ALA A 973 29.52 -14.72 -35.32
C ALA A 973 29.09 -15.55 -34.09
N GLN A 974 29.13 -14.99 -32.86
CA GLN A 974 28.96 -15.77 -31.61
C GLN A 974 27.62 -15.59 -30.89
N THR A 975 26.76 -14.66 -31.32
CA THR A 975 25.42 -14.51 -30.73
C THR A 975 24.51 -15.70 -31.02
N GLU A 976 24.64 -16.31 -32.21
CA GLU A 976 23.88 -17.51 -32.59
C GLU A 976 24.24 -18.74 -31.72
N PRO A 977 25.52 -19.12 -31.56
CA PRO A 977 25.92 -20.21 -30.66
C PRO A 977 25.42 -20.04 -29.22
N LEU A 978 25.50 -18.82 -28.65
CA LEU A 978 25.03 -18.57 -27.28
C LEU A 978 23.51 -18.75 -27.16
N VAL A 979 22.73 -18.19 -28.09
CA VAL A 979 21.26 -18.36 -28.12
C VAL A 979 20.89 -19.83 -28.29
N GLU A 980 21.60 -20.58 -29.13
CA GLU A 980 21.34 -22.01 -29.35
C GLU A 980 21.63 -22.84 -28.08
N VAL A 981 22.75 -22.58 -27.39
CA VAL A 981 23.08 -23.27 -26.12
C VAL A 981 22.09 -22.90 -25.03
N LEU A 982 21.76 -21.61 -24.88
CA LEU A 982 20.77 -21.15 -23.92
C LEU A 982 19.40 -21.79 -24.19
N ARG A 983 19.00 -21.89 -25.47
CA ARG A 983 17.76 -22.55 -25.86
C ARG A 983 17.74 -24.04 -25.53
N LYS A 984 18.84 -24.76 -25.78
CA LYS A 984 18.96 -26.18 -25.38
C LYS A 984 18.80 -26.37 -23.87
N ILE A 985 19.38 -25.48 -23.06
CA ILE A 985 19.23 -25.51 -21.60
C ILE A 985 17.78 -25.18 -21.22
N ALA A 986 17.24 -24.08 -21.70
CA ALA A 986 15.89 -23.64 -21.39
C ALA A 986 14.83 -24.70 -21.77
N ASP A 987 14.94 -25.32 -22.94
CA ASP A 987 14.02 -26.37 -23.41
C ASP A 987 14.11 -27.65 -22.56
N SER A 988 15.33 -28.01 -22.11
CA SER A 988 15.53 -29.15 -21.22
C SER A 988 14.86 -28.92 -19.86
N PHE A 989 15.03 -27.74 -19.29
CA PHE A 989 14.38 -27.35 -18.04
C PHE A 989 12.87 -27.16 -18.22
N LEU A 990 12.43 -26.61 -19.35
CA LEU A 990 11.01 -26.47 -19.70
C LEU A 990 10.29 -27.82 -19.73
N THR A 991 10.94 -28.87 -20.22
CA THR A 991 10.38 -30.23 -20.21
C THR A 991 10.08 -30.70 -18.79
N ILE A 992 11.01 -30.48 -17.84
CA ILE A 992 10.79 -30.81 -16.43
C ILE A 992 9.63 -29.96 -15.87
N TRP A 993 9.65 -28.66 -16.16
CA TRP A 993 8.67 -27.71 -15.67
C TRP A 993 7.25 -28.04 -16.14
N VAL A 994 7.06 -28.34 -17.42
CA VAL A 994 5.73 -28.65 -17.98
C VAL A 994 5.12 -29.87 -17.32
N GLN A 995 5.87 -30.98 -17.12
CA GLN A 995 5.25 -32.14 -16.46
C GLN A 995 5.00 -31.91 -14.97
N HIS A 996 5.71 -30.97 -14.32
CA HIS A 996 5.39 -30.54 -12.94
C HIS A 996 4.13 -29.66 -12.93
N SER A 997 4.00 -28.73 -13.88
CA SER A 997 2.82 -27.87 -14.02
C SER A 997 1.50 -28.63 -14.27
N GLN A 998 1.55 -29.92 -14.59
CA GLN A 998 0.37 -30.76 -14.81
C GLN A 998 -0.10 -31.47 -13.54
N THR A 999 0.73 -31.57 -12.49
CA THR A 999 0.44 -32.37 -11.30
C THR A 999 -0.17 -31.56 -10.15
N LEU A 1000 -0.27 -30.23 -10.29
CA LEU A 1000 -0.69 -29.30 -9.24
C LEU A 1000 -1.77 -28.32 -9.71
N ARG A 1001 -2.59 -27.89 -8.75
CA ARG A 1001 -3.54 -26.78 -8.94
C ARG A 1001 -2.89 -25.48 -8.52
N LEU A 1002 -3.04 -24.43 -9.32
CA LEU A 1002 -2.48 -23.09 -9.09
C LEU A 1002 -3.49 -22.20 -8.35
N SER A 1003 -4.78 -22.46 -8.54
CA SER A 1003 -5.86 -21.77 -7.84
C SER A 1003 -6.98 -22.75 -7.48
N ALA A 1004 -7.71 -22.46 -6.40
CA ALA A 1004 -8.89 -23.19 -5.98
C ALA A 1004 -9.98 -23.24 -7.07
N ILE A 1005 -10.12 -22.20 -7.89
CA ILE A 1005 -11.11 -22.17 -8.98
C ILE A 1005 -10.83 -23.23 -10.05
N GLU A 1006 -9.60 -23.76 -10.10
CA GLU A 1006 -9.27 -24.85 -11.02
C GLU A 1006 -10.02 -26.16 -10.72
N ALA A 1007 -10.63 -26.26 -9.53
CA ALA A 1007 -11.51 -27.36 -9.15
C ALA A 1007 -12.87 -27.38 -9.88
N VAL A 1008 -13.20 -26.32 -10.61
CA VAL A 1008 -14.47 -26.18 -11.36
C VAL A 1008 -14.22 -25.64 -12.78
N MET A 1009 -13.10 -26.03 -13.39
CA MET A 1009 -12.76 -25.62 -14.76
C MET A 1009 -13.63 -26.29 -15.80
N ASP A 1010 -14.00 -27.54 -15.57
CA ASP A 1010 -14.80 -28.32 -16.51
C ASP A 1010 -16.27 -27.97 -16.37
N ASP A 1011 -16.99 -27.86 -17.49
CA ASP A 1011 -18.39 -27.42 -17.47
C ASP A 1011 -19.33 -28.40 -16.74
N SER A 1012 -18.93 -29.66 -16.60
CA SER A 1012 -19.62 -30.67 -15.78
C SER A 1012 -19.58 -30.37 -14.28
N GLU A 1013 -18.51 -29.74 -13.79
CA GLU A 1013 -18.37 -29.34 -12.38
C GLU A 1013 -18.90 -27.92 -12.16
N TRP A 1014 -18.70 -27.03 -13.13
CA TRP A 1014 -19.16 -25.65 -13.09
C TRP A 1014 -20.69 -25.52 -13.01
N GLY A 1015 -21.44 -26.32 -13.76
CA GLY A 1015 -22.91 -26.24 -13.80
C GLY A 1015 -23.55 -26.40 -12.41
N PRO A 1016 -23.32 -27.52 -11.70
CA PRO A 1016 -23.78 -27.73 -10.33
C PRO A 1016 -23.29 -26.66 -9.34
N PHE A 1017 -22.02 -26.28 -9.43
CA PHE A 1017 -21.41 -25.26 -8.56
C PHE A 1017 -22.05 -23.87 -8.74
N ARG A 1018 -22.25 -23.43 -9.99
CA ARG A 1018 -22.97 -22.19 -10.33
C ARG A 1018 -24.40 -22.20 -9.77
N ASN A 1019 -25.09 -23.34 -9.86
CA ASN A 1019 -26.45 -23.47 -9.35
C ASN A 1019 -26.51 -23.40 -7.82
N PHE A 1020 -25.50 -23.94 -7.12
CA PHE A 1020 -25.35 -23.78 -5.67
C PHE A 1020 -25.28 -22.29 -5.28
N ILE A 1021 -24.38 -21.52 -5.93
CA ILE A 1021 -24.23 -20.08 -5.66
C ILE A 1021 -25.53 -19.33 -5.95
N LYS A 1022 -26.19 -19.58 -7.09
CA LYS A 1022 -27.47 -18.92 -7.41
C LYS A 1022 -28.57 -19.22 -6.39
N LYS A 1023 -28.58 -20.42 -5.80
CA LYS A 1023 -29.67 -20.87 -4.93
C LYS A 1023 -29.49 -20.43 -3.48
N TYR A 1024 -28.26 -20.38 -2.98
CA TYR A 1024 -27.93 -20.12 -1.57
C TYR A 1024 -27.10 -18.86 -1.36
N GLY A 1025 -26.55 -18.24 -2.40
CA GLY A 1025 -25.60 -17.13 -2.30
C GLY A 1025 -26.16 -15.90 -1.58
N ARG A 1026 -27.46 -15.61 -1.71
CA ARG A 1026 -28.11 -14.49 -1.02
C ARG A 1026 -28.06 -14.58 0.51
N GLU A 1027 -28.04 -15.79 1.05
CA GLU A 1027 -27.98 -16.04 2.51
C GLU A 1027 -26.54 -16.18 3.01
N LEU A 1028 -25.56 -16.31 2.11
CA LEU A 1028 -24.17 -16.66 2.43
C LEU A 1028 -23.21 -15.56 2.03
N PHE A 1029 -23.13 -15.23 0.74
CA PHE A 1029 -22.06 -14.43 0.15
C PHE A 1029 -22.33 -12.93 0.21
N THR A 1030 -22.73 -12.44 1.38
CA THR A 1030 -22.90 -11.01 1.63
C THR A 1030 -21.54 -10.32 1.74
N ALA A 1031 -21.52 -8.99 1.57
CA ALA A 1031 -20.28 -8.22 1.73
C ALA A 1031 -19.66 -8.36 3.14
N HIS A 1032 -20.50 -8.51 4.17
CA HIS A 1032 -20.06 -8.75 5.55
C HIS A 1032 -19.45 -10.14 5.73
N PHE A 1033 -20.08 -11.18 5.16
CA PHE A 1033 -19.58 -12.55 5.22
C PHE A 1033 -18.28 -12.74 4.44
N LEU A 1034 -18.16 -12.11 3.27
CA LEU A 1034 -16.97 -12.16 2.42
C LEU A 1034 -15.91 -11.12 2.80
N THR A 1035 -15.90 -10.61 4.04
CA THR A 1035 -14.75 -9.85 4.54
C THR A 1035 -13.54 -10.77 4.63
N TYR A 1036 -12.36 -10.27 4.24
CA TYR A 1036 -11.15 -11.09 4.14
C TYR A 1036 -10.81 -11.84 5.44
N GLY A 1037 -10.92 -11.18 6.59
CA GLY A 1037 -10.68 -11.79 7.90
C GLY A 1037 -11.68 -12.91 8.23
N ASN A 1038 -12.96 -12.73 7.93
CA ASN A 1038 -13.97 -13.77 8.15
C ASN A 1038 -13.77 -14.97 7.22
N VAL A 1039 -13.50 -14.73 5.92
CA VAL A 1039 -13.23 -15.80 4.94
C VAL A 1039 -12.07 -16.68 5.40
N ARG A 1040 -10.97 -16.06 5.86
CA ARG A 1040 -9.82 -16.79 6.39
C ARG A 1040 -10.15 -17.55 7.68
N GLY A 1041 -10.80 -16.89 8.65
CA GLY A 1041 -11.18 -17.52 9.90
C GLY A 1041 -12.08 -18.75 9.70
N LEU A 1042 -13.01 -18.69 8.75
CA LEU A 1042 -13.85 -19.83 8.36
C LEU A 1042 -13.06 -20.97 7.73
N LEU A 1043 -12.09 -20.66 6.85
CA LEU A 1043 -11.22 -21.68 6.25
C LEU A 1043 -10.34 -22.35 7.32
N HIS A 1044 -9.78 -21.58 8.26
CA HIS A 1044 -8.94 -22.11 9.33
C HIS A 1044 -9.71 -22.96 10.34
N ARG A 1045 -10.91 -22.53 10.75
CA ARG A 1045 -11.81 -23.32 11.61
C ARG A 1045 -12.31 -24.58 10.90
N GLY A 1046 -12.43 -24.52 9.57
CA GLY A 1046 -13.01 -25.55 8.73
C GLY A 1046 -14.50 -25.31 8.54
N VAL A 1047 -14.93 -25.29 7.28
CA VAL A 1047 -16.32 -25.01 6.89
C VAL A 1047 -17.30 -26.00 7.51
N GLY A 1048 -16.90 -27.27 7.63
CA GLY A 1048 -17.73 -28.29 8.28
C GLY A 1048 -18.00 -27.97 9.75
N ALA A 1049 -16.96 -27.58 10.51
CA ALA A 1049 -17.09 -27.25 11.92
C ALA A 1049 -17.88 -25.94 12.13
N TRP A 1050 -17.75 -24.99 11.21
CA TRP A 1050 -18.60 -23.79 11.19
C TRP A 1050 -20.07 -24.15 10.98
N LEU A 1051 -20.39 -25.01 10.00
CA LEU A 1051 -21.78 -25.45 9.75
C LEU A 1051 -22.39 -26.15 10.98
N ASP A 1052 -21.60 -26.94 11.69
CA ASP A 1052 -22.04 -27.66 12.89
C ASP A 1052 -22.21 -26.72 14.10
N GLY A 1053 -21.49 -25.59 14.12
CA GLY A 1053 -21.45 -24.62 15.22
C GLY A 1053 -22.41 -23.43 15.10
N LEU A 1054 -23.27 -23.38 14.08
CA LEU A 1054 -24.27 -22.32 13.93
C LEU A 1054 -25.37 -22.46 15.01
N THR A 1055 -25.46 -21.50 15.94
CA THR A 1055 -26.38 -21.55 17.10
C THR A 1055 -27.60 -20.61 16.96
N GLU A 1056 -28.49 -20.58 17.96
CA GLU A 1056 -29.60 -19.60 18.02
C GLU A 1056 -29.12 -18.16 18.25
N GLN A 1057 -27.87 -17.94 18.70
CA GLN A 1057 -27.30 -16.59 18.86
C GLN A 1057 -26.90 -15.95 17.51
N ASP A 1058 -26.71 -16.74 16.44
CA ASP A 1058 -26.40 -16.28 15.08
C ASP A 1058 -27.66 -15.90 14.25
N ALA A 1059 -28.81 -15.68 14.93
CA ALA A 1059 -30.15 -15.66 14.32
C ALA A 1059 -30.34 -14.66 13.16
N GLU A 1060 -29.62 -13.53 13.16
CA GLU A 1060 -29.81 -12.47 12.15
C GLU A 1060 -29.16 -12.79 10.79
N HIS A 1061 -28.17 -13.70 10.75
CA HIS A 1061 -27.38 -14.02 9.54
C HIS A 1061 -27.26 -15.52 9.25
N ARG A 1062 -28.12 -16.35 9.86
CA ARG A 1062 -28.10 -17.81 9.68
C ARG A 1062 -28.65 -18.23 8.30
N PRO A 1063 -27.95 -19.10 7.53
CA PRO A 1063 -28.42 -19.53 6.21
C PRO A 1063 -29.50 -20.61 6.30
N GLU A 1064 -30.73 -20.22 6.67
CA GLU A 1064 -31.85 -21.12 6.95
C GLU A 1064 -32.17 -22.09 5.80
N LYS A 1065 -32.13 -21.62 4.55
CA LYS A 1065 -32.49 -22.44 3.40
C LYS A 1065 -31.43 -23.48 3.08
N LEU A 1066 -30.15 -23.15 3.27
CA LEU A 1066 -29.05 -24.10 3.11
C LEU A 1066 -29.20 -25.23 4.12
N LEU A 1067 -29.35 -24.88 5.40
CA LEU A 1067 -29.48 -25.85 6.50
C LEU A 1067 -30.72 -26.72 6.32
N ALA A 1068 -31.88 -26.12 6.01
CA ALA A 1068 -33.11 -26.87 5.76
C ALA A 1068 -33.01 -27.83 4.56
N ASP A 1069 -32.29 -27.48 3.50
CA ASP A 1069 -32.09 -28.36 2.35
C ASP A 1069 -31.07 -29.49 2.64
N ILE A 1070 -30.10 -29.27 3.54
CA ILE A 1070 -29.21 -30.32 4.06
C ILE A 1070 -30.00 -31.31 4.92
N GLU A 1071 -30.79 -30.82 5.87
CA GLU A 1071 -31.65 -31.64 6.73
C GLU A 1071 -32.67 -32.46 5.94
N ARG A 1072 -33.25 -31.87 4.89
CA ARG A 1072 -34.21 -32.54 3.99
C ARG A 1072 -33.53 -33.47 2.96
N GLY A 1073 -32.20 -33.59 2.97
CA GLY A 1073 -31.44 -34.46 2.06
C GLY A 1073 -31.43 -34.01 0.59
N ARG A 1074 -31.78 -32.75 0.30
CA ARG A 1074 -31.76 -32.19 -1.08
C ARG A 1074 -30.37 -31.76 -1.51
N LEU A 1075 -29.48 -31.49 -0.55
CA LEU A 1075 -28.06 -31.20 -0.73
C LEU A 1075 -27.27 -32.05 0.28
N SER A 1076 -26.23 -32.75 -0.17
CA SER A 1076 -25.39 -33.49 0.76
C SER A 1076 -24.49 -32.53 1.55
N ARG A 1077 -24.29 -32.78 2.85
CA ARG A 1077 -23.37 -31.98 3.70
C ARG A 1077 -21.97 -31.91 3.08
N ALA A 1078 -21.47 -33.04 2.56
CA ALA A 1078 -20.16 -33.11 1.92
C ALA A 1078 -20.07 -32.18 0.69
N SER A 1079 -21.10 -32.14 -0.15
CA SER A 1079 -21.15 -31.23 -1.30
C SER A 1079 -21.24 -29.76 -0.88
N ALA A 1080 -22.00 -29.45 0.17
CA ALA A 1080 -22.12 -28.09 0.70
C ALA A 1080 -20.76 -27.57 1.20
N VAL A 1081 -20.06 -28.38 2.01
CA VAL A 1081 -18.71 -28.08 2.51
C VAL A 1081 -17.75 -27.88 1.34
N GLN A 1082 -17.71 -28.82 0.39
CA GLN A 1082 -16.81 -28.74 -0.77
C GLN A 1082 -17.03 -27.47 -1.60
N TYR A 1083 -18.28 -27.08 -1.87
CA TYR A 1083 -18.57 -25.88 -2.66
C TYR A 1083 -18.23 -24.60 -1.90
N LEU A 1084 -18.53 -24.55 -0.60
CA LEU A 1084 -18.14 -23.42 0.24
C LEU A 1084 -16.62 -23.26 0.33
N GLU A 1085 -15.87 -24.35 0.51
CA GLU A 1085 -14.40 -24.32 0.51
C GLU A 1085 -13.85 -23.79 -0.81
N VAL A 1086 -14.37 -24.24 -1.96
CA VAL A 1086 -13.94 -23.72 -3.28
C VAL A 1086 -14.22 -22.22 -3.40
N VAL A 1087 -15.41 -21.75 -2.99
CA VAL A 1087 -15.72 -20.31 -3.03
C VAL A 1087 -14.78 -19.53 -2.11
N LEU A 1088 -14.69 -19.91 -0.84
CA LEU A 1088 -13.91 -19.18 0.17
C LEU A 1088 -12.43 -19.15 -0.18
N HIS A 1089 -11.83 -20.27 -0.61
CA HIS A 1089 -10.44 -20.26 -1.08
C HIS A 1089 -10.27 -19.40 -2.33
N THR A 1090 -11.21 -19.45 -3.29
CA THR A 1090 -11.10 -18.61 -4.50
C THR A 1090 -11.18 -17.12 -4.16
N ILE A 1091 -12.05 -16.72 -3.23
CA ILE A 1091 -12.16 -15.32 -2.79
C ILE A 1091 -10.94 -14.90 -1.99
N ALA A 1092 -10.40 -15.76 -1.12
CA ALA A 1092 -9.16 -15.48 -0.41
C ALA A 1092 -7.98 -15.30 -1.37
N GLU A 1093 -7.87 -16.14 -2.42
CA GLU A 1093 -6.81 -16.06 -3.45
C GLU A 1093 -6.96 -14.85 -4.39
N HIS A 1094 -8.18 -14.34 -4.58
CA HIS A 1094 -8.51 -13.30 -5.57
C HIS A 1094 -9.34 -12.15 -4.96
N TYR A 1095 -8.94 -11.69 -3.77
CA TYR A 1095 -9.71 -10.69 -3.02
C TYR A 1095 -9.72 -9.31 -3.70
N GLU A 1096 -8.63 -8.93 -4.37
CA GLU A 1096 -8.57 -7.67 -5.11
C GLU A 1096 -9.50 -7.67 -6.34
N GLU A 1097 -9.62 -8.81 -7.04
CA GLU A 1097 -10.62 -8.99 -8.10
C GLU A 1097 -12.04 -8.95 -7.55
N TYR A 1098 -12.27 -9.47 -6.33
CA TYR A 1098 -13.55 -9.36 -5.64
C TYR A 1098 -13.89 -7.89 -5.29
N ARG A 1099 -12.92 -7.09 -4.87
CA ARG A 1099 -13.10 -5.64 -4.64
C ARG A 1099 -13.39 -4.89 -5.94
N ASP A 1100 -12.68 -5.20 -7.03
CA ASP A 1100 -12.98 -4.66 -8.36
C ASP A 1100 -14.40 -5.06 -8.80
N TYR A 1101 -14.79 -6.32 -8.60
CA TYR A 1101 -16.15 -6.78 -8.88
C TYR A 1101 -17.20 -5.98 -8.12
N ASN A 1102 -17.03 -5.79 -6.81
CA ASN A 1102 -17.98 -5.01 -6.01
C ASN A 1102 -18.03 -3.51 -6.36
N THR A 1103 -16.96 -2.95 -6.91
CA THR A 1103 -16.91 -1.52 -7.28
C THR A 1103 -17.36 -1.27 -8.72
N THR A 1104 -17.09 -2.21 -9.62
CA THR A 1104 -17.38 -2.10 -11.05
C THR A 1104 -18.76 -2.63 -11.42
N THR A 1105 -19.29 -3.59 -10.65
CA THR A 1105 -20.68 -4.01 -10.82
C THR A 1105 -21.64 -2.91 -10.37
N THR A 1106 -22.69 -2.75 -11.16
CA THR A 1106 -23.63 -1.63 -11.03
C THR A 1106 -25.00 -2.08 -10.54
N TRP A 1107 -25.28 -3.38 -10.63
CA TRP A 1107 -26.44 -4.00 -10.00
C TRP A 1107 -26.16 -4.29 -8.52
N SER A 1108 -27.20 -4.31 -7.69
CA SER A 1108 -27.09 -4.77 -6.30
C SER A 1108 -26.84 -6.28 -6.29
N ASP A 1109 -25.66 -6.72 -5.86
CA ASP A 1109 -25.37 -8.14 -5.61
C ASP A 1109 -25.53 -8.44 -4.11
N TYR A 1110 -26.47 -9.32 -3.77
CA TYR A 1110 -26.67 -9.79 -2.41
C TYR A 1110 -25.95 -11.14 -2.15
N GLY A 1111 -25.17 -11.62 -3.12
CA GLY A 1111 -24.33 -12.81 -3.03
C GLY A 1111 -24.69 -13.90 -4.05
N GLU A 1112 -25.91 -13.90 -4.61
CA GLU A 1112 -26.34 -14.88 -5.60
C GLU A 1112 -25.69 -14.72 -6.99
N ASN A 1113 -25.08 -13.56 -7.27
CA ASN A 1113 -24.38 -13.31 -8.54
C ASN A 1113 -22.86 -13.50 -8.46
N LEU A 1114 -22.31 -13.93 -7.32
CA LEU A 1114 -20.87 -14.17 -7.15
C LEU A 1114 -20.27 -15.09 -8.23
N TYR A 1115 -21.06 -16.00 -8.80
CA TYR A 1115 -20.63 -16.86 -9.90
C TYR A 1115 -20.15 -16.07 -11.13
N VAL A 1116 -20.57 -14.82 -11.30
CA VAL A 1116 -20.10 -13.95 -12.39
C VAL A 1116 -18.61 -13.67 -12.22
N LEU A 1117 -18.19 -13.23 -11.03
CA LEU A 1117 -16.78 -13.06 -10.69
C LEU A 1117 -16.00 -14.37 -10.91
N LEU A 1118 -16.51 -15.47 -10.38
CA LEU A 1118 -15.83 -16.77 -10.49
C LEU A 1118 -15.66 -17.23 -11.96
N ASP A 1119 -16.58 -16.88 -12.86
CA ASP A 1119 -16.47 -17.20 -14.28
C ASP A 1119 -15.34 -16.38 -14.97
N PHE A 1120 -15.13 -15.12 -14.56
CA PHE A 1120 -13.96 -14.34 -14.98
C PHE A 1120 -12.66 -14.92 -14.39
N LEU A 1121 -12.68 -15.33 -13.12
CA LEU A 1121 -11.52 -15.95 -12.47
C LEU A 1121 -11.14 -17.29 -13.12
N ARG A 1122 -12.10 -18.08 -13.62
CA ARG A 1122 -11.80 -19.28 -14.45
C ARG A 1122 -10.98 -18.90 -15.69
N LEU A 1123 -11.29 -17.79 -16.34
CA LEU A 1123 -10.52 -17.33 -17.50
C LEU A 1123 -9.13 -16.82 -17.10
N LYS A 1124 -9.03 -16.06 -16.00
CA LYS A 1124 -7.76 -15.61 -15.42
C LYS A 1124 -6.86 -16.80 -15.06
N ALA A 1125 -7.41 -17.82 -14.40
CA ALA A 1125 -6.69 -19.04 -14.03
C ALA A 1125 -6.15 -19.79 -15.26
N LYS A 1126 -6.91 -19.81 -16.38
CA LYS A 1126 -6.38 -20.33 -17.67
C LYS A 1126 -5.15 -19.54 -18.12
N TYR A 1127 -5.24 -18.21 -18.15
CA TYR A 1127 -4.11 -17.34 -18.49
C TYR A 1127 -2.90 -17.61 -17.59
N GLU A 1128 -3.10 -17.61 -16.27
CA GLU A 1128 -2.04 -17.83 -15.28
C GLU A 1128 -1.38 -19.20 -15.46
N ARG A 1129 -2.13 -20.26 -15.78
CA ARG A 1129 -1.56 -21.57 -16.07
C ARG A 1129 -0.67 -21.57 -17.31
N TYR A 1130 -1.04 -20.84 -18.36
CA TYR A 1130 -0.16 -20.71 -19.52
C TYR A 1130 1.08 -19.86 -19.23
N ALA A 1131 0.91 -18.75 -18.52
CA ALA A 1131 2.03 -17.91 -18.07
C ALA A 1131 3.01 -18.73 -17.21
N TRP A 1132 2.47 -19.54 -16.30
CA TRP A 1132 3.23 -20.46 -15.45
C TRP A 1132 4.05 -21.43 -16.30
N ARG A 1133 3.47 -22.06 -17.34
CA ARG A 1133 4.20 -22.96 -18.24
C ARG A 1133 5.37 -22.29 -18.95
N MET A 1134 5.31 -20.97 -19.22
CA MET A 1134 6.37 -20.21 -19.89
C MET A 1134 7.45 -19.70 -18.93
N ARG A 1135 7.33 -19.89 -17.61
CA ARG A 1135 8.25 -19.38 -16.59
C ARG A 1135 9.75 -19.63 -16.87
N PRO A 1136 10.18 -20.82 -17.35
CA PRO A 1136 11.60 -21.05 -17.66
C PRO A 1136 12.15 -20.12 -18.76
N LEU A 1137 11.33 -19.75 -19.74
CA LEU A 1137 11.73 -18.85 -20.82
C LEU A 1137 11.87 -17.41 -20.31
N VAL A 1138 10.99 -17.00 -19.39
CA VAL A 1138 11.04 -15.68 -18.73
C VAL A 1138 12.28 -15.57 -17.84
N LEU A 1139 12.60 -16.59 -17.04
CA LEU A 1139 13.80 -16.59 -16.18
C LEU A 1139 15.11 -16.47 -16.99
N ALA A 1140 15.17 -17.09 -18.17
CA ALA A 1140 16.30 -16.95 -19.07
C ALA A 1140 16.42 -15.51 -19.63
N HIS A 1141 15.28 -14.89 -19.96
CA HIS A 1141 15.22 -13.49 -20.40
C HIS A 1141 15.71 -12.52 -19.31
N GLU A 1142 15.20 -12.66 -18.09
CA GLU A 1142 15.60 -11.88 -16.91
C GLU A 1142 17.12 -11.94 -16.70
N ALA A 1143 17.72 -13.14 -16.81
CA ALA A 1143 19.16 -13.31 -16.68
C ALA A 1143 19.96 -12.60 -17.79
N LEU A 1144 19.47 -12.62 -19.04
CA LEU A 1144 20.09 -11.89 -20.15
C LEU A 1144 20.10 -10.37 -19.91
N CYS A 1145 18.98 -9.82 -19.44
CA CYS A 1145 18.86 -8.40 -19.10
C CYS A 1145 19.81 -8.02 -17.96
N ARG A 1146 19.77 -8.75 -16.83
CA ARG A 1146 20.62 -8.51 -15.65
C ARG A 1146 22.12 -8.62 -15.94
N LYS A 1147 22.53 -9.48 -16.88
CA LYS A 1147 23.94 -9.63 -17.28
C LYS A 1147 24.40 -8.63 -18.34
N GLY A 1148 23.51 -7.76 -18.82
CA GLY A 1148 23.82 -6.67 -19.76
C GLY A 1148 23.90 -7.08 -21.23
N LEU A 1149 23.03 -8.00 -21.69
CA LEU A 1149 23.00 -8.51 -23.07
C LEU A 1149 21.70 -8.14 -23.81
N PRO A 1150 21.45 -6.85 -24.10
CA PRO A 1150 20.15 -6.36 -24.60
C PRO A 1150 19.76 -6.92 -25.98
N ASP A 1151 20.72 -7.04 -26.91
CA ASP A 1151 20.45 -7.55 -28.26
C ASP A 1151 19.98 -9.02 -28.27
N VAL A 1152 20.48 -9.80 -27.32
CA VAL A 1152 20.13 -11.22 -27.14
C VAL A 1152 18.77 -11.34 -26.48
N ALA A 1153 18.53 -10.52 -25.45
CA ALA A 1153 17.24 -10.43 -24.76
C ALA A 1153 16.10 -10.07 -25.74
N GLU A 1154 16.29 -9.08 -26.62
CA GLU A 1154 15.28 -8.67 -27.60
C GLU A 1154 14.93 -9.79 -28.60
N ARG A 1155 15.93 -10.54 -29.09
CA ARG A 1155 15.69 -11.70 -29.96
C ARG A 1155 14.93 -12.81 -29.23
N TRP A 1156 15.27 -13.03 -27.97
CA TRP A 1156 14.60 -14.01 -27.11
C TRP A 1156 13.14 -13.60 -26.84
N GLU A 1157 12.90 -12.34 -26.51
CA GLU A 1157 11.57 -11.72 -26.35
C GLU A 1157 10.70 -11.95 -27.59
N LYS A 1158 11.24 -11.66 -28.78
CA LYS A 1158 10.53 -11.88 -30.05
C LYS A 1158 10.12 -13.35 -30.25
N SER A 1159 11.00 -14.29 -29.90
CA SER A 1159 10.67 -15.73 -29.98
C SER A 1159 9.56 -16.14 -29.02
N ILE A 1160 9.49 -15.54 -27.82
CA ILE A 1160 8.40 -15.80 -26.87
C ILE A 1160 7.10 -15.18 -27.39
N ALA A 1161 7.15 -13.95 -27.93
CA ALA A 1161 5.99 -13.25 -28.49
C ALA A 1161 5.36 -13.98 -29.67
N ASP A 1162 6.16 -14.54 -30.57
CA ASP A 1162 5.64 -15.32 -31.68
C ASP A 1162 5.00 -16.64 -31.21
N PHE A 1163 5.54 -17.27 -30.16
CA PHE A 1163 4.98 -18.48 -29.54
C PHE A 1163 3.66 -18.21 -28.78
N SER A 1164 3.55 -17.10 -28.06
CA SER A 1164 2.40 -16.80 -27.19
C SER A 1164 1.23 -16.12 -27.90
N ARG A 1165 1.46 -15.51 -29.08
CA ARG A 1165 0.45 -14.77 -29.86
C ARG A 1165 -0.90 -15.49 -30.09
N PRO A 1166 -0.95 -16.73 -30.58
CA PRO A 1166 -2.24 -17.38 -30.86
C PRO A 1166 -3.06 -17.61 -29.58
N LEU A 1167 -2.38 -17.98 -28.50
CA LEU A 1167 -3.01 -18.19 -27.21
C LEU A 1167 -3.55 -16.89 -26.60
N ALA A 1168 -2.77 -15.81 -26.67
CA ALA A 1168 -3.20 -14.50 -26.19
C ALA A 1168 -4.44 -14.00 -26.96
N ALA A 1169 -4.51 -14.24 -28.27
CA ALA A 1169 -5.67 -13.90 -29.08
C ALA A 1169 -6.93 -14.68 -28.64
N GLU A 1170 -6.82 -15.99 -28.41
CA GLU A 1170 -7.94 -16.82 -27.94
C GLU A 1170 -8.47 -16.36 -26.58
N LEU A 1171 -7.59 -16.04 -25.63
CA LEU A 1171 -8.00 -15.57 -24.29
C LEU A 1171 -8.67 -14.20 -24.34
N MET A 1172 -8.21 -13.30 -25.22
CA MET A 1172 -8.84 -12.00 -25.44
C MET A 1172 -10.25 -12.12 -26.05
N GLU A 1173 -10.45 -13.07 -26.97
CA GLU A 1173 -11.76 -13.35 -27.55
C GLU A 1173 -12.74 -13.87 -26.48
N LYS A 1174 -12.33 -14.87 -25.69
CA LYS A 1174 -13.12 -15.40 -24.58
C LYS A 1174 -13.42 -14.34 -23.51
N LEU A 1175 -12.47 -13.44 -23.24
CA LEU A 1175 -12.70 -12.32 -22.33
C LEU A 1175 -13.81 -11.42 -22.88
N ALA A 1176 -13.76 -11.06 -24.16
CA ALA A 1176 -14.80 -10.24 -24.79
C ALA A 1176 -16.18 -10.93 -24.77
N GLU A 1177 -16.23 -12.24 -24.99
CA GLU A 1177 -17.46 -13.03 -24.85
C GLU A 1177 -18.03 -12.96 -23.42
N LYS A 1178 -17.18 -13.13 -22.39
CA LYS A 1178 -17.60 -13.10 -20.98
C LYS A 1178 -18.03 -11.71 -20.52
N GLU A 1179 -17.32 -10.68 -20.96
CA GLU A 1179 -17.72 -9.28 -20.75
C GLU A 1179 -19.08 -8.97 -21.38
N ALA A 1180 -19.37 -9.54 -22.55
CA ALA A 1180 -20.66 -9.39 -23.21
C ALA A 1180 -21.78 -10.19 -22.51
N GLU A 1181 -21.50 -11.44 -22.09
CA GLU A 1181 -22.45 -12.33 -21.41
C GLU A 1181 -22.94 -11.73 -20.08
N HIS A 1182 -22.00 -11.27 -19.25
CA HIS A 1182 -22.32 -10.79 -17.91
C HIS A 1182 -22.53 -9.27 -17.84
N ALA A 1183 -22.20 -8.55 -18.92
CA ALA A 1183 -22.23 -7.09 -18.99
C ALA A 1183 -21.42 -6.40 -17.88
N VAL A 1184 -20.28 -7.01 -17.53
CA VAL A 1184 -19.32 -6.54 -16.53
C VAL A 1184 -17.94 -6.54 -17.18
N ARG A 1185 -17.12 -5.54 -16.87
CA ARG A 1185 -15.72 -5.46 -17.33
C ARG A 1185 -14.80 -5.33 -16.13
N LEU A 1186 -14.26 -6.46 -15.66
CA LEU A 1186 -13.31 -6.47 -14.55
C LEU A 1186 -11.92 -6.11 -15.05
N ARG A 1187 -11.38 -4.98 -14.59
CA ARG A 1187 -10.08 -4.49 -15.05
C ARG A 1187 -8.93 -5.33 -14.53
N THR A 1188 -9.01 -5.72 -13.27
CA THR A 1188 -8.04 -6.62 -12.63
C THR A 1188 -7.81 -7.90 -13.46
N VAL A 1189 -8.87 -8.43 -14.08
CA VAL A 1189 -8.78 -9.60 -14.98
C VAL A 1189 -8.36 -9.20 -16.39
N ARG A 1190 -8.94 -8.14 -16.96
CA ARG A 1190 -8.66 -7.67 -18.32
C ARG A 1190 -7.20 -7.26 -18.48
N ASP A 1191 -6.70 -6.38 -17.62
CA ASP A 1191 -5.34 -5.84 -17.69
C ASP A 1191 -4.33 -7.00 -17.67
N ARG A 1192 -4.56 -8.00 -16.83
CA ARG A 1192 -3.73 -9.20 -16.75
C ARG A 1192 -3.69 -10.00 -18.05
N ILE A 1193 -4.82 -10.16 -18.73
CA ILE A 1193 -4.90 -10.88 -20.02
C ILE A 1193 -4.32 -10.01 -21.16
N GLU A 1194 -4.52 -8.69 -21.10
CA GLU A 1194 -3.99 -7.70 -22.07
C GLU A 1194 -2.46 -7.60 -22.07
N GLU A 1195 -1.79 -8.08 -21.03
CA GLU A 1195 -0.32 -8.23 -21.01
C GLU A 1195 0.20 -9.19 -22.10
N ARG A 1196 -0.66 -10.10 -22.60
CA ARG A 1196 -0.32 -11.10 -23.64
C ARG A 1196 0.96 -11.90 -23.34
N PHE A 1197 1.26 -12.13 -22.07
CA PHE A 1197 2.48 -12.79 -21.58
C PHE A 1197 3.80 -12.02 -21.80
N LEU A 1198 3.74 -10.79 -22.33
CA LEU A 1198 4.94 -10.01 -22.71
C LEU A 1198 5.32 -8.92 -21.71
N ARG A 1199 4.35 -8.45 -20.91
CA ARG A 1199 4.60 -7.39 -19.93
C ARG A 1199 5.75 -7.70 -18.97
N PRO A 1200 5.92 -8.94 -18.43
CA PRO A 1200 7.07 -9.26 -17.59
C PRO A 1200 8.41 -9.05 -18.31
N LEU A 1201 8.50 -9.38 -19.60
CA LEU A 1201 9.73 -9.23 -20.39
C LEU A 1201 10.08 -7.75 -20.60
N ALA A 1202 9.06 -6.91 -20.82
CA ALA A 1202 9.25 -5.46 -20.91
C ALA A 1202 9.75 -4.87 -19.58
N LEU A 1203 9.31 -5.40 -18.44
CA LEU A 1203 9.76 -4.99 -17.10
C LEU A 1203 11.22 -5.41 -16.85
N ASP A 1204 11.64 -6.62 -17.24
CA ASP A 1204 13.02 -7.08 -17.08
C ASP A 1204 14.06 -6.16 -17.75
N ARG A 1205 13.65 -5.39 -18.77
CA ARG A 1205 14.51 -4.48 -19.54
C ARG A 1205 14.65 -3.08 -18.93
N LEU A 1206 13.70 -2.67 -18.10
CA LEU A 1206 13.72 -1.39 -17.38
C LEU A 1206 14.65 -1.51 -16.19
#